data_AF-A0A2A3JPJ5-F1
#
_entry.id   AF-A0A2A3JPJ5-F1
#
_cell.length_a   1.000
_cell.length_b   1.000
_cell.length_c   1.000
_cell.angle_alpha   90.00
_cell.angle_beta   90.00
_cell.angle_gamma   90.00
#
_symmetry.space_group_name_H-M   'P 1'
#
loop_
_entity.id
_entity.type
_entity.pdbx_description
1 polymer ?
#
loop_
_entity_poly.entity_id
_entity_poly.type
_entity_poly.pdbx_seq_one_letter_code
_entity_poly.pdbx_strand_id
1 'polypeptide(L)'
;MSDSRRTFLKATAAASTAAAAGISLAPAALAQTPGNSDIRWDKAPCRFCGTGCSVLVGTKEGRVVATQGDPEAPVNRGLNCIKGYFLSKIMYGTDRLTTPMLRKSGGKYDKNGEFEPVSWDEAFDVMAEKWKAALAANGPTSVGMFGSGQWTVWEGYAASKLMKAGFRSNNIDPNARHCMASAVVGFMRAFGIDEPMGCYDDFEQADTFVLWGSNMAEMHPILWSRLTDTRLTKPGAQVHVLSTFEHRSFELADNGMVFTPQTDLAILNYIANYIIQNDAVNWDFLEKHVNITKTATDIGYGLRDTNPLQQAAANPDSGELTPIDFDEYAAAVADYTLEKVAEMSGVPAHQLERLAEQYADPDRKVMSLWTMGFNQHTRGSWVNGLVYNVHLLTGKISEPGNSPFSLTGQPSACGTAREVGTFSHRLPADMVVTNPEHRAHAEEIWKLPEGTIPDKPGLHAVAQNRALKDGTLNAYWVQCNNNMQAAANINEEGWPGYRNSQNFVTVSDAYPTVTAMSADLILPAAMWVEKEGAYGNAERRTQFWHQQVMAPGEAKSDLWQLMEFAKRFTVEEAWGEELVAKIPELAGKTLYEVLYENGQVNQYPTEETAEGFDNVEAEHFGFYVQKGLFEEYAMFGRGHGHDLAPFEQYHQARGLRWPVVDGQETLYRFREGYDPYVPEGSEVSFYGYPDGKAKIIFAPYEAPPEAPDEEYDLWLSTGRVLEHWHSGSMTRRVPELHRAFPAAVVFMHPEDAEARGLRRGQEISISTRRGEMLSRLETRGRNKPPKGLVFVPWFDEGQLINKLTLDATCPLSKQTDFKKCACKVERV
;
A
#
# COMPACT_ATOMS: atom_id res chain seq x y z
N MET A 1 -5.58 -12.49 43.94
CA MET A 1 -6.50 -12.88 42.85
C MET A 1 -7.85 -12.26 43.15
N SER A 2 -8.07 -11.06 42.61
CA SER A 2 -9.14 -10.14 43.02
C SER A 2 -10.46 -10.43 42.31
N ASP A 3 -11.56 -9.99 42.93
CA ASP A 3 -12.95 -10.13 42.48
C ASP A 3 -13.25 -9.65 41.04
N SER A 4 -12.32 -8.93 40.39
CA SER A 4 -12.49 -8.41 39.04
C SER A 4 -12.59 -9.49 37.96
N ARG A 5 -11.80 -10.56 38.05
CA ARG A 5 -11.77 -11.62 37.03
C ARG A 5 -13.05 -12.47 37.05
N ARG A 6 -13.58 -12.71 38.24
CA ARG A 6 -14.85 -13.43 38.46
C ARG A 6 -16.05 -12.59 38.01
N THR A 7 -15.96 -11.27 38.16
CA THR A 7 -17.00 -10.33 37.75
C THR A 7 -17.02 -10.15 36.23
N PHE A 8 -15.85 -10.04 35.59
CA PHE A 8 -15.71 -10.03 34.13
C PHE A 8 -16.31 -11.30 33.50
N LEU A 9 -15.93 -12.49 33.99
CA LEU A 9 -16.46 -13.75 33.47
C LEU A 9 -17.99 -13.86 33.63
N LYS A 10 -18.57 -13.33 34.70
CA LYS A 10 -20.03 -13.26 34.90
C LYS A 10 -20.70 -12.30 33.92
N ALA A 11 -20.09 -11.14 33.67
CA ALA A 11 -20.61 -10.15 32.72
C ALA A 11 -20.56 -10.67 31.27
N THR A 12 -19.46 -11.32 30.88
CA THR A 12 -19.33 -11.94 29.56
C THR A 12 -20.33 -13.09 29.37
N ALA A 13 -20.52 -13.94 30.40
CA ALA A 13 -21.51 -15.01 30.37
C ALA A 13 -22.94 -14.48 30.28
N ALA A 14 -23.26 -13.40 31.00
CA ALA A 14 -24.56 -12.76 30.94
C ALA A 14 -24.83 -12.11 29.57
N ALA A 15 -23.85 -11.42 28.99
CA ALA A 15 -23.97 -10.80 27.67
C ALA A 15 -24.13 -11.83 26.54
N SER A 16 -23.36 -12.92 26.58
CA SER A 16 -23.48 -14.01 25.61
C SER A 16 -24.81 -14.77 25.75
N THR A 17 -25.32 -14.93 26.96
CA THR A 17 -26.67 -15.51 27.19
C THR A 17 -27.79 -14.58 26.71
N ALA A 18 -27.68 -13.28 26.94
CA ALA A 18 -28.67 -12.29 26.49
C ALA A 18 -28.70 -12.17 24.95
N ALA A 19 -27.54 -12.20 24.30
CA ALA A 19 -27.42 -12.23 22.84
C ALA A 19 -28.01 -13.50 22.24
N ALA A 20 -27.76 -14.67 22.85
CA ALA A 20 -28.36 -15.94 22.42
C ALA A 20 -29.89 -15.98 22.62
N ALA A 21 -30.43 -15.15 23.53
CA ALA A 21 -31.86 -15.04 23.82
C ALA A 21 -32.57 -13.90 23.06
N GLY A 22 -31.87 -13.16 22.19
CA GLY A 22 -32.45 -12.04 21.42
C GLY A 22 -32.85 -10.83 22.25
N ILE A 23 -32.30 -10.68 23.47
CA ILE A 23 -32.57 -9.56 24.37
C ILE A 23 -31.47 -8.51 24.22
N SER A 24 -31.84 -7.31 23.73
CA SER A 24 -30.94 -6.15 23.72
C SER A 24 -30.81 -5.57 25.12
N LEU A 25 -29.61 -5.64 25.71
CA LEU A 25 -29.25 -4.84 26.89
C LEU A 25 -28.85 -3.44 26.40
N ALA A 26 -29.36 -2.40 27.06
CA ALA A 26 -29.07 -1.01 26.69
C ALA A 26 -27.54 -0.75 26.60
N PRO A 27 -27.03 -0.01 25.59
CA PRO A 27 -25.58 0.11 25.33
C PRO A 27 -24.76 0.80 26.43
N ALA A 28 -25.41 1.38 27.44
CA ALA A 28 -24.76 2.20 28.46
C ALA A 28 -24.19 1.42 29.66
N ALA A 29 -24.24 0.07 29.68
CA ALA A 29 -23.89 -0.70 30.87
C ALA A 29 -22.63 -1.60 30.75
N LEU A 30 -21.96 -1.64 29.59
CA LEU A 30 -20.70 -2.41 29.42
C LEU A 30 -19.45 -1.53 29.39
N ALA A 31 -19.60 -0.21 29.31
CA ALA A 31 -18.51 0.76 29.34
C ALA A 31 -18.73 1.75 30.48
N GLN A 32 -18.55 1.28 31.71
CA GLN A 32 -18.07 2.05 32.86
C GLN A 32 -18.16 1.14 34.08
N THR A 33 -17.03 0.55 34.47
CA THR A 33 -16.78 0.41 35.90
C THR A 33 -16.06 1.69 36.29
N PRO A 34 -16.71 2.67 36.94
CA PRO A 34 -15.99 3.74 37.62
C PRO A 34 -15.35 3.09 38.84
N GLY A 35 -14.12 2.62 38.66
CA GLY A 35 -13.38 1.89 39.66
C GLY A 35 -11.89 1.81 39.31
N ASN A 36 -11.18 2.90 39.58
CA ASN A 36 -9.74 2.87 39.91
C ASN A 36 -8.82 2.17 38.89
N SER A 37 -8.91 2.50 37.60
CA SER A 37 -7.84 2.13 36.65
C SER A 37 -7.06 3.37 36.24
N ASP A 38 -5.78 3.46 36.61
CA ASP A 38 -4.83 4.50 36.16
C ASP A 38 -4.46 4.36 34.67
N ILE A 39 -5.38 3.86 33.83
CA ILE A 39 -5.17 3.62 32.40
C ILE A 39 -5.83 4.76 31.63
N ARG A 40 -5.04 5.51 30.87
CA ARG A 40 -5.54 6.50 29.90
C ARG A 40 -5.86 5.80 28.59
N TRP A 41 -7.05 6.03 28.05
CA TRP A 41 -7.47 5.50 26.76
C TRP A 41 -7.55 6.62 25.72
N ASP A 42 -6.93 6.41 24.56
CA ASP A 42 -6.99 7.36 23.45
C ASP A 42 -7.04 6.64 22.08
N LYS A 43 -7.57 7.32 21.05
CA LYS A 43 -7.77 6.73 19.72
C LYS A 43 -6.46 6.64 18.94
N ALA A 44 -6.35 5.59 18.12
CA ALA A 44 -5.38 5.53 17.04
C ALA A 44 -5.87 4.61 15.92
N PRO A 45 -5.54 4.86 14.64
CA PRO A 45 -5.72 3.84 13.63
C PRO A 45 -4.81 2.64 13.92
N CYS A 46 -5.31 1.45 13.60
CA CYS A 46 -4.56 0.21 13.66
C CYS A 46 -3.29 0.30 12.79
N ARG A 47 -2.14 -0.13 13.31
CA ARG A 47 -0.84 -0.04 12.65
C ARG A 47 -0.65 -0.91 11.39
N PHE A 48 -1.62 -1.78 11.08
CA PHE A 48 -1.49 -2.84 10.08
C PHE A 48 -2.14 -2.52 8.73
N CYS A 49 -3.22 -3.22 8.34
CA CYS A 49 -3.71 -3.18 6.96
C CYS A 49 -4.54 -1.92 6.65
N GLY A 50 -4.68 -1.64 5.35
CA GLY A 50 -5.42 -0.51 4.79
C GLY A 50 -6.93 -0.54 5.01
N THR A 51 -7.48 -1.54 5.73
CA THR A 51 -8.83 -1.40 6.29
C THR A 51 -8.90 -0.17 7.19
N GLY A 52 -7.87 0.07 8.00
CA GLY A 52 -7.82 1.25 8.87
C GLY A 52 -8.85 1.22 10.00
N CYS A 53 -8.98 0.09 10.70
CA CYS A 53 -9.77 0.02 11.93
C CYS A 53 -9.24 1.04 12.94
N SER A 54 -10.12 1.77 13.64
CA SER A 54 -9.71 2.55 14.80
C SER A 54 -9.64 1.64 16.03
N VAL A 55 -8.67 1.92 16.88
CA VAL A 55 -8.45 1.25 18.16
C VAL A 55 -8.39 2.27 19.28
N LEU A 56 -8.84 1.87 20.47
CA LEU A 56 -8.54 2.58 21.70
C LEU A 56 -7.29 1.95 22.32
N VAL A 57 -6.30 2.78 22.61
CA VAL A 57 -5.00 2.39 23.15
C VAL A 57 -4.97 2.77 24.62
N GLY A 58 -4.81 1.77 25.49
CA GLY A 58 -4.75 1.93 26.93
C GLY A 58 -3.30 2.07 27.39
N THR A 59 -2.94 3.23 27.93
CA THR A 59 -1.60 3.55 28.42
C THR A 59 -1.57 3.69 29.94
N LYS A 60 -0.53 3.15 30.58
CA LYS A 60 -0.24 3.31 32.01
C LYS A 60 1.27 3.32 32.22
N GLU A 61 1.77 4.25 33.03
CA GLU A 61 3.19 4.36 33.40
C GLU A 61 4.12 4.36 32.16
N GLY A 62 3.77 5.16 31.15
CA GLY A 62 4.57 5.30 29.92
C GLY A 62 4.56 4.08 28.98
N ARG A 63 3.64 3.13 29.18
CA ARG A 63 3.54 1.90 28.36
C ARG A 63 2.12 1.67 27.87
N VAL A 64 2.00 1.09 26.68
CA VAL A 64 0.76 0.52 26.18
C VAL A 64 0.53 -0.81 26.89
N VAL A 65 -0.54 -0.89 27.69
CA VAL A 65 -0.90 -2.07 28.47
C VAL A 65 -2.08 -2.83 27.87
N ALA A 66 -2.88 -2.17 27.01
CA ALA A 66 -4.02 -2.78 26.35
C ALA A 66 -4.37 -2.05 25.04
N THR A 67 -5.05 -2.76 24.14
CA THR A 67 -5.68 -2.20 22.95
C THR A 67 -7.02 -2.88 22.72
N GLN A 68 -8.03 -2.14 22.27
CA GLN A 68 -9.34 -2.67 21.92
C GLN A 68 -9.85 -2.02 20.63
N GLY A 69 -10.78 -2.65 19.91
CA GLY A 69 -11.42 -1.97 18.78
C GLY A 69 -12.26 -0.81 19.29
N ASP A 70 -12.20 0.33 18.61
CA ASP A 70 -13.01 1.50 18.98
C ASP A 70 -14.49 1.25 18.60
N PRO A 71 -15.41 1.17 19.58
CA PRO A 71 -16.84 0.95 19.32
C PRO A 71 -17.49 2.06 18.50
N GLU A 72 -16.96 3.29 18.59
CA GLU A 72 -17.51 4.47 17.93
C GLU A 72 -16.97 4.64 16.50
N ALA A 73 -15.98 3.85 16.10
CA ALA A 73 -15.39 3.98 14.77
C ALA A 73 -16.23 3.31 13.68
N PRO A 74 -16.59 4.02 12.60
CA PRO A 74 -17.50 3.52 11.57
C PRO A 74 -16.92 2.33 10.79
N VAL A 75 -15.59 2.23 10.70
CA VAL A 75 -14.91 1.17 9.94
C VAL A 75 -15.16 -0.21 10.56
N ASN A 76 -15.01 -0.34 11.87
CA ASN A 76 -14.89 -1.63 12.56
C ASN A 76 -15.89 -1.84 13.70
N ARG A 77 -16.58 -0.79 14.17
CA ARG A 77 -17.66 -0.88 15.17
C ARG A 77 -17.26 -1.75 16.39
N GLY A 78 -16.06 -1.54 16.91
CA GLY A 78 -15.51 -2.28 18.06
C GLY A 78 -14.77 -3.59 17.75
N LEU A 79 -14.81 -4.08 16.51
CA LEU A 79 -14.12 -5.32 16.13
C LEU A 79 -12.65 -5.11 15.82
N ASN A 80 -11.86 -6.18 16.01
CA ASN A 80 -10.48 -6.28 15.56
C ASN A 80 -10.18 -7.68 15.03
N CYS A 81 -9.14 -7.79 14.19
CA CYS A 81 -8.56 -9.08 13.84
C CYS A 81 -7.45 -9.47 14.82
N ILE A 82 -6.90 -10.69 14.70
CA ILE A 82 -5.86 -11.18 15.61
C ILE A 82 -4.63 -10.26 15.70
N LYS A 83 -4.25 -9.62 14.59
CA LYS A 83 -3.15 -8.63 14.59
C LYS A 83 -3.50 -7.41 15.44
N GLY A 84 -4.71 -6.86 15.26
CA GLY A 84 -5.22 -5.71 16.01
C GLY A 84 -5.29 -5.96 17.52
N TYR A 85 -5.70 -7.16 17.92
CA TYR A 85 -5.76 -7.55 19.35
C TYR A 85 -4.38 -7.60 20.03
N PHE A 86 -3.29 -7.74 19.28
CA PHE A 86 -1.93 -7.79 19.81
C PHE A 86 -1.10 -6.53 19.55
N LEU A 87 -1.73 -5.40 19.18
CA LEU A 87 -1.05 -4.11 18.99
C LEU A 87 -0.26 -3.68 20.24
N SER A 88 -0.73 -3.99 21.44
CA SER A 88 -0.04 -3.71 22.70
C SER A 88 1.35 -4.35 22.86
N LYS A 89 1.75 -5.25 21.94
CA LYS A 89 3.02 -5.99 22.04
C LYS A 89 4.05 -5.63 20.97
N ILE A 90 3.65 -4.98 19.88
CA ILE A 90 4.49 -4.82 18.69
C ILE A 90 5.70 -3.90 18.91
N MET A 91 5.65 -3.04 19.92
CA MET A 91 6.71 -2.09 20.26
C MET A 91 7.70 -2.63 21.29
N TYR A 92 7.47 -3.86 21.81
CA TYR A 92 8.17 -4.39 22.97
C TYR A 92 8.91 -5.71 22.71
N GLY A 93 9.29 -5.99 21.46
CA GLY A 93 10.29 -7.01 21.17
C GLY A 93 11.60 -6.67 21.89
N THR A 94 12.28 -7.70 22.40
CA THR A 94 13.45 -7.53 23.28
C THR A 94 14.67 -6.90 22.61
N ASP A 95 14.68 -6.91 21.28
CA ASP A 95 15.76 -6.45 20.41
C ASP A 95 15.40 -5.14 19.68
N ARG A 96 14.53 -4.30 20.26
CA ARG A 96 14.28 -2.94 19.75
C ARG A 96 15.61 -2.20 19.55
N LEU A 97 15.76 -1.51 18.41
CA LEU A 97 16.89 -0.64 18.17
C LEU A 97 16.79 0.59 19.08
N THR A 98 17.85 0.89 19.82
CA THR A 98 17.88 1.99 20.81
C THR A 98 18.96 3.03 20.54
N THR A 99 19.94 2.74 19.69
CA THR A 99 21.10 3.62 19.41
C THR A 99 21.48 3.45 17.92
N PRO A 100 21.95 4.51 17.24
CA PRO A 100 22.50 4.39 15.89
C PRO A 100 23.64 3.37 15.83
N MET A 101 23.70 2.58 14.75
CA MET A 101 24.73 1.57 14.53
C MET A 101 25.41 1.80 13.17
N LEU A 102 26.73 2.00 13.17
CA LEU A 102 27.52 2.25 11.95
C LEU A 102 28.52 1.11 11.73
N ARG A 103 28.70 0.65 10.49
CA ARG A 103 29.77 -0.30 10.16
C ARG A 103 31.14 0.35 10.29
N LYS A 104 31.99 -0.17 11.18
CA LYS A 104 33.31 0.39 11.46
C LYS A 104 34.40 -0.67 11.43
N SER A 105 35.60 -0.22 11.05
CA SER A 105 36.86 -0.95 11.18
C SER A 105 37.96 0.06 11.50
N GLY A 106 38.79 -0.20 12.52
CA GLY A 106 39.81 0.75 12.95
C GLY A 106 39.26 2.11 13.42
N GLY A 107 38.03 2.13 13.96
CA GLY A 107 37.38 3.34 14.50
C GLY A 107 36.79 4.29 13.45
N LYS A 108 36.73 3.90 12.18
CA LYS A 108 36.17 4.70 11.07
C LYS A 108 35.14 3.89 10.30
N TYR A 109 34.27 4.57 9.56
CA TYR A 109 33.35 3.90 8.63
C TYR A 109 34.11 2.97 7.68
N ASP A 110 33.66 1.73 7.59
CA ASP A 110 34.13 0.73 6.63
C ASP A 110 32.93 -0.09 6.15
N LYS A 111 32.73 -0.16 4.83
CA LYS A 111 31.67 -0.95 4.20
C LYS A 111 31.67 -2.39 4.71
N ASN A 112 32.84 -2.98 4.96
CA ASN A 112 33.03 -4.36 5.40
C ASN A 112 33.27 -4.49 6.91
N GLY A 113 33.12 -3.40 7.66
CA GLY A 113 33.23 -3.39 9.11
C GLY A 113 32.02 -4.03 9.82
N GLU A 114 32.16 -4.21 11.13
CA GLU A 114 31.09 -4.67 12.01
C GLU A 114 30.27 -3.48 12.52
N PHE A 115 29.01 -3.70 12.87
CA PHE A 115 28.19 -2.64 13.44
C PHE A 115 28.64 -2.29 14.85
N GLU A 116 28.99 -1.03 15.07
CA GLU A 116 29.31 -0.44 16.36
C GLU A 116 28.29 0.65 16.71
N PRO A 117 27.88 0.79 17.98
CA PRO A 117 27.02 1.90 18.40
C PRO A 117 27.77 3.23 18.24
N VAL A 118 27.08 4.24 17.70
CA VAL A 118 27.59 5.60 17.53
C VAL A 118 26.55 6.62 18.01
N SER A 119 26.97 7.85 18.27
CA SER A 119 26.02 8.93 18.58
C SER A 119 25.21 9.32 17.35
N TRP A 120 24.06 9.98 17.55
CA TRP A 120 23.30 10.61 16.46
C TRP A 120 24.12 11.61 15.67
N ASP A 121 25.01 12.37 16.32
CA ASP A 121 25.88 13.33 15.64
C ASP A 121 26.85 12.63 14.69
N GLU A 122 27.56 11.59 15.15
CA GLU A 122 28.47 10.81 14.29
C GLU A 122 27.71 10.13 13.15
N ALA A 123 26.52 9.57 13.43
CA ALA A 123 25.67 8.95 12.42
C ALA A 123 25.32 9.94 11.30
N PHE A 124 24.82 11.13 11.66
CA PHE A 124 24.46 12.14 10.67
C PHE A 124 25.67 12.83 10.04
N ASP A 125 26.81 12.93 10.72
CA ASP A 125 28.04 13.47 10.14
C ASP A 125 28.54 12.58 9.01
N VAL A 126 28.65 11.27 9.27
CA VAL A 126 29.06 10.28 8.26
C VAL A 126 28.03 10.23 7.13
N MET A 127 26.73 10.24 7.46
CA MET A 127 25.69 10.25 6.43
C MET A 127 25.76 11.50 5.57
N ALA A 128 25.91 12.69 6.16
CA ALA A 128 26.03 13.95 5.42
C ALA A 128 27.29 13.97 4.55
N GLU A 129 28.44 13.49 5.05
CA GLU A 129 29.67 13.33 4.26
C GLU A 129 29.42 12.50 2.99
N LYS A 130 28.76 11.34 3.13
CA LYS A 130 28.48 10.44 1.99
C LYS A 130 27.48 11.02 1.00
N TRP A 131 26.44 11.69 1.50
CA TRP A 131 25.44 12.35 0.65
C TRP A 131 26.05 13.54 -0.11
N LYS A 132 26.82 14.40 0.56
CA LYS A 132 27.54 15.52 -0.08
C LYS A 132 28.52 15.01 -1.14
N ALA A 133 29.27 13.95 -0.84
CA ALA A 133 30.19 13.34 -1.79
C ALA A 133 29.46 12.79 -3.04
N ALA A 134 28.32 12.12 -2.85
CA ALA A 134 27.51 11.60 -3.96
C ALA A 134 26.93 12.73 -4.83
N LEU A 135 26.37 13.78 -4.20
CA LEU A 135 25.85 14.97 -4.89
C LEU A 135 26.95 15.70 -5.67
N ALA A 136 28.12 15.92 -5.06
CA ALA A 136 29.23 16.61 -5.71
C ALA A 136 29.81 15.82 -6.89
N ALA A 137 29.87 14.48 -6.79
CA ALA A 137 30.44 13.64 -7.83
C ALA A 137 29.49 13.43 -9.02
N ASN A 138 28.21 13.14 -8.74
CA ASN A 138 27.27 12.58 -9.71
C ASN A 138 25.91 13.30 -9.75
N GLY A 139 25.77 14.41 -9.01
CA GLY A 139 24.54 15.21 -8.96
C GLY A 139 23.37 14.54 -8.24
N PRO A 140 22.17 15.15 -8.26
CA PRO A 140 20.99 14.67 -7.53
C PRO A 140 20.52 13.26 -7.86
N THR A 141 20.82 12.76 -9.05
CA THR A 141 20.43 11.41 -9.50
C THR A 141 21.18 10.30 -8.78
N SER A 142 22.25 10.61 -8.05
CA SER A 142 23.05 9.65 -7.29
C SER A 142 22.63 9.49 -5.83
N VAL A 143 21.67 10.28 -5.37
CA VAL A 143 21.06 10.14 -4.04
C VAL A 143 19.62 9.68 -4.17
N GLY A 144 19.11 8.97 -3.16
CA GLY A 144 17.75 8.43 -3.21
C GLY A 144 17.21 7.98 -1.86
N MET A 145 15.91 7.80 -1.82
CA MET A 145 15.16 7.39 -0.65
C MET A 145 14.12 6.34 -1.02
N PHE A 146 14.00 5.32 -0.17
CA PHE A 146 12.95 4.32 -0.28
C PHE A 146 12.02 4.36 0.92
N GLY A 147 10.85 4.93 0.66
CA GLY A 147 9.87 5.30 1.65
C GLY A 147 8.81 4.24 1.93
N SER A 148 7.74 4.66 2.62
CA SER A 148 6.66 3.73 2.95
C SER A 148 5.27 4.32 2.98
N GLY A 149 4.28 3.54 2.52
CA GLY A 149 2.86 3.73 2.88
C GLY A 149 2.52 3.41 4.34
N GLN A 150 3.52 3.34 5.21
CA GLN A 150 3.41 3.22 6.67
C GLN A 150 4.05 4.41 7.39
N TRP A 151 4.62 5.36 6.65
CA TRP A 151 4.91 6.69 7.20
C TRP A 151 3.60 7.38 7.55
N THR A 152 3.66 8.23 8.57
CA THR A 152 2.62 9.24 8.79
C THR A 152 2.53 10.16 7.58
N VAL A 153 1.40 10.86 7.40
CA VAL A 153 1.22 11.82 6.30
C VAL A 153 2.37 12.84 6.25
N TRP A 154 2.70 13.45 7.38
CA TRP A 154 3.77 14.46 7.46
C TRP A 154 5.19 13.90 7.31
N GLU A 155 5.44 12.64 7.67
CA GLU A 155 6.72 11.99 7.34
C GLU A 155 6.90 11.85 5.83
N GLY A 156 5.86 11.39 5.13
CA GLY A 156 5.88 11.31 3.67
C GLY A 156 6.05 12.70 3.02
N TYR A 157 5.40 13.71 3.57
CA TYR A 157 5.48 15.08 3.06
C TYR A 157 6.85 15.71 3.30
N ALA A 158 7.39 15.58 4.52
CA ALA A 158 8.73 16.05 4.84
C ALA A 158 9.79 15.37 3.97
N ALA A 159 9.67 14.05 3.74
CA ALA A 159 10.56 13.29 2.85
C ALA A 159 10.44 13.77 1.39
N SER A 160 9.21 14.01 0.90
CA SER A 160 8.97 14.53 -0.44
C SER A 160 9.61 15.91 -0.64
N LYS A 161 9.43 16.84 0.31
CA LYS A 161 10.10 18.15 0.29
C LYS A 161 11.62 17.99 0.33
N LEU A 162 12.16 17.20 1.25
CA LEU A 162 13.61 16.99 1.37
C LEU A 162 14.23 16.49 0.08
N MET A 163 13.62 15.48 -0.55
CA MET A 163 14.15 14.89 -1.77
C MET A 163 13.94 15.79 -2.99
N LYS A 164 12.72 16.27 -3.23
CA LYS A 164 12.35 16.97 -4.48
C LYS A 164 12.71 18.45 -4.47
N ALA A 165 12.53 19.13 -3.34
CA ALA A 165 12.84 20.55 -3.19
C ALA A 165 14.23 20.79 -2.58
N GLY A 166 14.64 19.96 -1.63
CA GLY A 166 15.96 20.05 -1.00
C GLY A 166 17.06 19.53 -1.92
N PHE A 167 17.13 18.21 -2.10
CA PHE A 167 18.19 17.58 -2.89
C PHE A 167 17.97 17.62 -4.39
N ARG A 168 16.82 18.14 -4.85
CA ARG A 168 16.43 18.18 -6.28
C ARG A 168 16.54 16.82 -6.94
N SER A 169 16.14 15.78 -6.21
CA SER A 169 16.15 14.40 -6.65
C SER A 169 14.74 13.82 -6.60
N ASN A 170 14.29 13.32 -7.76
CA ASN A 170 13.06 12.55 -7.85
C ASN A 170 13.25 11.06 -7.48
N ASN A 171 14.42 10.65 -6.98
CA ASN A 171 14.68 9.29 -6.52
C ASN A 171 14.07 9.04 -5.13
N ILE A 172 12.80 9.35 -4.96
CA ILE A 172 11.98 8.95 -3.80
C ILE A 172 10.87 8.06 -4.32
N ASP A 173 10.83 6.80 -3.89
CA ASP A 173 9.75 5.88 -4.24
C ASP A 173 9.42 5.01 -3.02
N PRO A 174 8.16 4.59 -2.83
CA PRO A 174 7.78 3.89 -1.61
C PRO A 174 7.63 2.39 -1.84
N ASN A 175 7.60 1.61 -0.77
CA ASN A 175 7.14 0.23 -0.85
C ASN A 175 5.69 0.07 -1.38
N ALA A 176 4.89 1.16 -1.41
CA ALA A 176 3.59 1.17 -2.07
C ALA A 176 3.69 1.03 -3.61
N ARG A 177 4.87 1.22 -4.22
CA ARG A 177 5.14 0.84 -5.61
C ARG A 177 4.90 -0.64 -5.86
N HIS A 178 5.29 -1.49 -4.90
CA HIS A 178 5.05 -2.93 -4.95
C HIS A 178 3.58 -3.31 -4.68
N CYS A 179 2.71 -2.33 -4.43
CA CYS A 179 1.37 -2.54 -3.87
C CYS A 179 0.25 -1.89 -4.71
N MET A 180 0.25 -0.57 -4.86
CA MET A 180 -0.90 0.18 -5.37
C MET A 180 -0.67 0.83 -6.73
N ALA A 181 0.56 0.89 -7.24
CA ALA A 181 0.84 1.68 -8.44
C ALA A 181 0.02 1.26 -9.66
N SER A 182 -0.26 -0.04 -9.84
CA SER A 182 -1.13 -0.54 -10.92
C SER A 182 -2.56 -0.01 -10.80
N ALA A 183 -3.10 0.07 -9.57
CA ALA A 183 -4.41 0.65 -9.31
C ALA A 183 -4.41 2.17 -9.54
N VAL A 184 -3.38 2.89 -9.09
CA VAL A 184 -3.22 4.34 -9.34
C VAL A 184 -3.22 4.62 -10.84
N VAL A 185 -2.39 3.92 -11.61
CA VAL A 185 -2.36 4.10 -13.07
C VAL A 185 -3.70 3.71 -13.70
N GLY A 186 -4.39 2.69 -13.18
CA GLY A 186 -5.76 2.34 -13.59
C GLY A 186 -6.74 3.49 -13.35
N PHE A 187 -6.74 4.08 -12.15
CA PHE A 187 -7.59 5.24 -11.80
C PHE A 187 -7.29 6.45 -12.69
N MET A 188 -6.01 6.85 -12.82
CA MET A 188 -5.64 8.00 -13.66
C MET A 188 -6.04 7.80 -15.12
N ARG A 189 -5.92 6.57 -15.66
CA ARG A 189 -6.32 6.27 -17.04
C ARG A 189 -7.83 6.21 -17.24
N ALA A 190 -8.60 5.75 -16.25
CA ALA A 190 -10.05 5.59 -16.37
C ALA A 190 -10.83 6.86 -15.94
N PHE A 191 -10.33 7.62 -14.96
CA PHE A 191 -11.06 8.71 -14.30
C PHE A 191 -10.27 10.02 -14.21
N GLY A 192 -8.95 10.02 -14.46
CA GLY A 192 -8.12 11.23 -14.39
C GLY A 192 -7.75 11.68 -12.97
N ILE A 193 -8.19 10.93 -11.96
CA ILE A 193 -7.99 11.21 -10.54
C ILE A 193 -7.94 9.87 -9.78
N ASP A 194 -7.11 9.79 -8.74
CA ASP A 194 -6.85 8.56 -7.97
C ASP A 194 -7.97 8.23 -6.97
N GLU A 195 -7.86 7.04 -6.40
CA GLU A 195 -8.64 6.48 -5.28
C GLU A 195 -10.07 6.05 -5.60
N PRO A 196 -10.63 5.08 -4.83
CA PRO A 196 -12.01 4.64 -5.04
C PRO A 196 -13.00 5.80 -5.00
N MET A 197 -14.07 5.67 -5.77
CA MET A 197 -15.21 6.58 -5.72
C MET A 197 -16.24 6.16 -4.67
N GLY A 198 -16.37 4.86 -4.40
CA GLY A 198 -17.23 4.31 -3.33
C GLY A 198 -16.58 4.37 -1.95
N CYS A 199 -17.22 3.78 -0.94
CA CYS A 199 -16.73 3.72 0.43
C CYS A 199 -17.16 2.42 1.12
N TYR A 200 -16.78 2.19 2.38
CA TYR A 200 -17.11 0.92 3.03
C TYR A 200 -18.60 0.73 3.31
N ASP A 201 -19.42 1.77 3.29
CA ASP A 201 -20.88 1.66 3.38
C ASP A 201 -21.49 0.81 2.24
N ASP A 202 -20.75 0.63 1.14
CA ASP A 202 -21.12 -0.27 0.05
C ASP A 202 -21.23 -1.74 0.50
N PHE A 203 -20.49 -2.13 1.54
CA PHE A 203 -20.55 -3.50 2.06
C PHE A 203 -21.93 -3.86 2.62
N GLU A 204 -22.70 -2.90 3.14
CA GLU A 204 -24.06 -3.16 3.62
C GLU A 204 -25.13 -3.01 2.52
N GLN A 205 -24.78 -2.42 1.38
CA GLN A 205 -25.73 -2.06 0.32
C GLN A 205 -25.66 -2.98 -0.90
N ALA A 206 -24.52 -3.63 -1.15
CA ALA A 206 -24.35 -4.52 -2.29
C ALA A 206 -25.26 -5.76 -2.23
N ASP A 207 -25.63 -6.28 -3.40
CA ASP A 207 -26.33 -7.56 -3.57
C ASP A 207 -25.36 -8.66 -4.01
N THR A 208 -24.29 -8.28 -4.72
CA THR A 208 -23.25 -9.20 -5.18
C THR A 208 -21.89 -8.67 -4.79
N PHE A 209 -21.06 -9.52 -4.21
CA PHE A 209 -19.64 -9.28 -4.00
C PHE A 209 -18.83 -10.13 -4.97
N VAL A 210 -17.87 -9.51 -5.66
CA VAL A 210 -16.96 -10.21 -6.58
C VAL A 210 -15.52 -9.96 -6.15
N LEU A 211 -14.89 -10.98 -5.57
CA LEU A 211 -13.51 -10.90 -5.08
C LEU A 211 -12.56 -11.39 -6.18
N TRP A 212 -11.85 -10.45 -6.79
CA TRP A 212 -10.88 -10.70 -7.86
C TRP A 212 -9.46 -10.90 -7.27
N GLY A 213 -9.15 -12.14 -6.89
CA GLY A 213 -7.87 -12.53 -6.29
C GLY A 213 -7.65 -11.99 -4.87
N SER A 214 -8.69 -11.45 -4.23
CA SER A 214 -8.62 -10.87 -2.88
C SER A 214 -8.87 -11.93 -1.81
N ASN A 215 -7.83 -12.34 -1.08
CA ASN A 215 -8.00 -13.11 0.16
C ASN A 215 -8.37 -12.18 1.34
N MET A 216 -9.57 -11.58 1.27
CA MET A 216 -10.06 -10.63 2.28
C MET A 216 -10.15 -11.24 3.69
N ALA A 217 -10.47 -12.53 3.80
CA ALA A 217 -10.57 -13.23 5.07
C ALA A 217 -9.29 -13.12 5.93
N GLU A 218 -8.12 -13.03 5.29
CA GLU A 218 -6.84 -12.92 5.98
C GLU A 218 -6.19 -11.53 5.88
N MET A 219 -6.43 -10.80 4.78
CA MET A 219 -5.72 -9.56 4.45
C MET A 219 -6.54 -8.29 4.79
N HIS A 220 -7.87 -8.37 4.78
CA HIS A 220 -8.79 -7.30 5.19
C HIS A 220 -9.91 -7.85 6.09
N PRO A 221 -9.58 -8.45 7.25
CA PRO A 221 -10.52 -9.33 7.94
C PRO A 221 -11.79 -8.64 8.45
N ILE A 222 -11.71 -7.34 8.76
CA ILE A 222 -12.89 -6.58 9.20
C ILE A 222 -13.82 -6.23 8.04
N LEU A 223 -13.27 -5.95 6.84
CA LEU A 223 -14.11 -5.80 5.65
C LEU A 223 -14.73 -7.13 5.25
N TRP A 224 -13.97 -8.23 5.38
CA TRP A 224 -14.53 -9.58 5.24
C TRP A 224 -15.65 -9.85 6.25
N SER A 225 -15.51 -9.39 7.49
CA SER A 225 -16.57 -9.50 8.51
C SER A 225 -17.83 -8.74 8.11
N ARG A 226 -17.72 -7.53 7.55
CA ARG A 226 -18.87 -6.75 7.05
C ARG A 226 -19.54 -7.43 5.86
N LEU A 227 -18.76 -7.88 4.89
CA LEU A 227 -19.25 -8.70 3.77
C LEU A 227 -19.97 -9.95 4.27
N THR A 228 -19.40 -10.65 5.24
CA THR A 228 -19.99 -11.86 5.85
C THR A 228 -21.33 -11.54 6.50
N ASP A 229 -21.41 -10.44 7.26
CA ASP A 229 -22.67 -10.00 7.88
C ASP A 229 -23.74 -9.76 6.83
N THR A 230 -23.44 -8.98 5.78
CA THR A 230 -24.39 -8.73 4.68
C THR A 230 -24.79 -10.02 3.99
N ARG A 231 -23.84 -10.90 3.63
CA ARG A 231 -24.16 -12.17 2.97
C ARG A 231 -25.06 -13.06 3.82
N LEU A 232 -24.86 -13.10 5.13
CA LEU A 232 -25.63 -13.98 6.03
C LEU A 232 -26.99 -13.40 6.42
N THR A 233 -27.15 -12.08 6.38
CA THR A 233 -28.36 -11.40 6.88
C THR A 233 -29.26 -10.81 5.79
N LYS A 234 -28.73 -10.48 4.60
CA LYS A 234 -29.48 -9.93 3.47
C LYS A 234 -29.90 -11.06 2.50
N PRO A 235 -31.21 -11.38 2.38
CA PRO A 235 -31.67 -12.40 1.45
C PRO A 235 -31.27 -12.07 0.00
N GLY A 236 -30.80 -13.08 -0.74
CA GLY A 236 -30.39 -12.91 -2.13
C GLY A 236 -28.98 -12.32 -2.32
N ALA A 237 -28.27 -11.94 -1.25
CA ALA A 237 -26.87 -11.55 -1.37
C ALA A 237 -26.01 -12.73 -1.87
N GLN A 238 -25.09 -12.49 -2.80
CA GLN A 238 -24.18 -13.51 -3.36
C GLN A 238 -22.71 -13.12 -3.25
N VAL A 239 -21.83 -14.10 -3.04
CA VAL A 239 -20.38 -13.93 -2.97
C VAL A 239 -19.69 -14.78 -4.03
N HIS A 240 -19.01 -14.13 -4.96
CA HIS A 240 -18.19 -14.74 -6.00
C HIS A 240 -16.73 -14.55 -5.61
N VAL A 241 -15.96 -15.63 -5.54
CA VAL A 241 -14.53 -15.58 -5.16
C VAL A 241 -13.71 -16.20 -6.28
N LEU A 242 -12.90 -15.37 -6.93
CA LEU A 242 -11.93 -15.78 -7.93
C LEU A 242 -10.54 -15.76 -7.32
N SER A 243 -9.76 -16.82 -7.50
CA SER A 243 -8.37 -16.88 -7.04
C SER A 243 -7.54 -17.86 -7.89
N THR A 244 -6.21 -17.83 -7.76
CA THR A 244 -5.34 -18.85 -8.36
C THR A 244 -5.17 -20.09 -7.48
N PHE A 245 -5.67 -20.04 -6.24
CA PHE A 245 -5.73 -21.16 -5.30
C PHE A 245 -6.87 -20.97 -4.30
N GLU A 246 -7.41 -22.05 -3.75
CA GLU A 246 -8.41 -21.93 -2.70
C GLU A 246 -7.77 -21.42 -1.39
N HIS A 247 -8.48 -20.54 -0.71
CA HIS A 247 -8.13 -19.99 0.60
C HIS A 247 -9.40 -19.70 1.40
N ARG A 248 -9.27 -19.16 2.62
CA ARG A 248 -10.40 -18.99 3.56
C ARG A 248 -11.60 -18.22 3.00
N SER A 249 -11.41 -17.23 2.11
CA SER A 249 -12.56 -16.56 1.47
C SER A 249 -13.50 -17.50 0.70
N PHE A 250 -13.03 -18.68 0.24
CA PHE A 250 -13.88 -19.67 -0.44
C PHE A 250 -14.93 -20.28 0.51
N GLU A 251 -14.73 -20.21 1.83
CA GLU A 251 -15.68 -20.77 2.81
C GLU A 251 -17.06 -20.09 2.78
N LEU A 252 -17.15 -18.85 2.27
CA LEU A 252 -18.40 -18.10 2.11
C LEU A 252 -18.84 -17.98 0.64
N ALA A 253 -18.07 -18.51 -0.31
CA ALA A 253 -18.34 -18.29 -1.73
C ALA A 253 -19.57 -19.08 -2.19
N ASP A 254 -20.53 -18.40 -2.80
CA ASP A 254 -21.64 -19.01 -3.54
C ASP A 254 -21.20 -19.50 -4.92
N ASN A 255 -20.16 -18.87 -5.47
CA ASN A 255 -19.50 -19.24 -6.71
C ASN A 255 -17.98 -19.06 -6.56
N GLY A 256 -17.29 -20.13 -6.14
CA GLY A 256 -15.82 -20.16 -5.99
C GLY A 256 -15.15 -20.65 -7.27
N MET A 257 -14.19 -19.89 -7.78
CA MET A 257 -13.49 -20.18 -9.04
C MET A 257 -11.98 -20.14 -8.83
N VAL A 258 -11.30 -21.22 -9.20
CA VAL A 258 -9.84 -21.27 -9.31
C VAL A 258 -9.47 -21.10 -10.78
N PHE A 259 -8.69 -20.07 -11.10
CA PHE A 259 -8.31 -19.74 -12.48
C PHE A 259 -6.79 -19.76 -12.69
N THR A 260 -6.38 -20.04 -13.92
CA THR A 260 -4.97 -20.01 -14.35
C THR A 260 -4.37 -18.59 -14.20
N PRO A 261 -3.16 -18.42 -13.64
CA PRO A 261 -2.56 -17.10 -13.48
C PRO A 261 -2.58 -16.27 -14.78
N GLN A 262 -2.94 -14.98 -14.66
CA GLN A 262 -3.03 -13.98 -15.76
C GLN A 262 -4.31 -14.06 -16.62
N THR A 263 -5.15 -15.08 -16.48
CA THR A 263 -6.34 -15.24 -17.35
C THR A 263 -7.56 -14.45 -16.86
N ASP A 264 -7.44 -13.73 -15.75
CA ASP A 264 -8.42 -12.74 -15.29
C ASP A 264 -8.66 -11.63 -16.31
N LEU A 265 -7.64 -11.24 -17.09
CA LEU A 265 -7.78 -10.38 -18.28
C LEU A 265 -8.83 -10.94 -19.26
N ALA A 266 -8.76 -12.23 -19.55
CA ALA A 266 -9.68 -12.89 -20.48
C ALA A 266 -11.09 -13.01 -19.89
N ILE A 267 -11.21 -13.29 -18.59
CA ILE A 267 -12.51 -13.37 -17.89
C ILE A 267 -13.21 -12.01 -17.93
N LEU A 268 -12.53 -10.90 -17.65
CA LEU A 268 -13.15 -9.57 -17.68
C LEU A 268 -13.58 -9.17 -19.10
N ASN A 269 -12.78 -9.48 -20.12
CA ASN A 269 -13.19 -9.27 -21.51
C ASN A 269 -14.39 -10.15 -21.90
N TYR A 270 -14.47 -11.38 -21.39
CA TYR A 270 -15.66 -12.22 -21.57
C TYR A 270 -16.89 -11.61 -20.89
N ILE A 271 -16.78 -11.06 -19.68
CA ILE A 271 -17.91 -10.40 -19.01
C ILE A 271 -18.38 -9.19 -19.83
N ALA A 272 -17.46 -8.37 -20.35
CA ALA A 272 -17.81 -7.27 -21.25
C ALA A 272 -18.52 -7.76 -22.52
N ASN A 273 -18.00 -8.82 -23.15
CA ASN A 273 -18.63 -9.47 -24.30
C ASN A 273 -20.04 -9.99 -23.96
N TYR A 274 -20.20 -10.64 -22.82
CA TYR A 274 -21.49 -11.16 -22.34
C TYR A 274 -22.51 -10.04 -22.14
N ILE A 275 -22.13 -8.93 -21.52
CA ILE A 275 -23.00 -7.75 -21.34
C ILE A 275 -23.51 -7.25 -22.70
N ILE A 276 -22.64 -7.18 -23.70
CA ILE A 276 -22.99 -6.73 -25.06
C ILE A 276 -23.90 -7.74 -25.76
N GLN A 277 -23.57 -9.04 -25.70
CA GLN A 277 -24.34 -10.11 -26.35
C GLN A 277 -25.75 -10.29 -25.78
N ASN A 278 -25.96 -9.87 -24.53
CA ASN A 278 -27.25 -9.99 -23.84
C ASN A 278 -28.02 -8.66 -23.74
N ASP A 279 -27.65 -7.64 -24.53
CA ASP A 279 -28.30 -6.32 -24.57
C ASP A 279 -28.41 -5.67 -23.17
N ALA A 280 -27.37 -5.85 -22.34
CA ALA A 280 -27.33 -5.40 -20.94
C ALA A 280 -26.50 -4.12 -20.75
N VAL A 281 -26.16 -3.43 -21.84
CA VAL A 281 -25.45 -2.15 -21.78
C VAL A 281 -26.41 -1.07 -21.29
N ASN A 282 -25.99 -0.29 -20.31
CA ASN A 282 -26.70 0.92 -19.90
C ASN A 282 -26.35 2.06 -20.87
N TRP A 283 -27.11 2.13 -21.97
CA TRP A 283 -26.87 3.08 -23.06
C TRP A 283 -26.95 4.55 -22.61
N ASP A 284 -27.90 4.91 -21.75
CA ASP A 284 -28.03 6.28 -21.25
C ASP A 284 -26.77 6.70 -20.46
N PHE A 285 -26.28 5.83 -19.57
CA PHE A 285 -25.05 6.08 -18.83
C PHE A 285 -23.82 6.15 -19.76
N LEU A 286 -23.71 5.21 -20.69
CA LEU A 286 -22.57 5.11 -21.60
C LEU A 286 -22.44 6.37 -22.47
N GLU A 287 -23.52 6.80 -23.10
CA GLU A 287 -23.53 7.96 -24.01
C GLU A 287 -23.21 9.27 -23.26
N LYS A 288 -23.75 9.44 -22.05
CA LYS A 288 -23.55 10.65 -21.24
C LYS A 288 -22.17 10.71 -20.60
N HIS A 289 -21.65 9.60 -20.06
CA HIS A 289 -20.55 9.65 -19.08
C HIS A 289 -19.28 8.90 -19.48
N VAL A 290 -19.23 8.28 -20.68
CA VAL A 290 -18.11 7.42 -21.06
C VAL A 290 -17.54 7.76 -22.44
N ASN A 291 -16.21 7.73 -22.53
CA ASN A 291 -15.45 7.64 -23.77
C ASN A 291 -14.86 6.23 -23.90
N ILE A 292 -14.63 5.75 -25.13
CA ILE A 292 -14.07 4.42 -25.38
C ILE A 292 -12.69 4.56 -26.03
N THR A 293 -11.73 3.80 -25.50
CA THR A 293 -10.34 3.80 -25.95
C THR A 293 -9.78 2.39 -25.99
N LYS A 294 -8.65 2.20 -26.68
CA LYS A 294 -7.81 1.00 -26.60
C LYS A 294 -6.39 1.36 -26.18
N THR A 295 -5.75 0.46 -25.43
CA THR A 295 -4.34 0.62 -25.04
C THR A 295 -3.39 0.11 -26.13
N ALA A 296 -2.19 0.69 -26.21
CA ALA A 296 -1.07 0.04 -26.89
C ALA A 296 -0.83 -1.35 -26.30
N THR A 297 -0.53 -2.32 -27.16
CA THR A 297 -0.27 -3.73 -26.81
C THR A 297 1.20 -4.09 -27.03
N ASP A 298 1.62 -5.27 -26.58
CA ASP A 298 3.01 -5.74 -26.65
C ASP A 298 3.99 -4.74 -26.01
N ILE A 299 3.72 -4.44 -24.74
CA ILE A 299 4.37 -3.36 -23.98
C ILE A 299 5.59 -3.81 -23.17
N GLY A 300 6.07 -5.04 -23.38
CA GLY A 300 7.17 -5.63 -22.62
C GLY A 300 6.78 -5.98 -21.18
N TYR A 301 7.77 -6.03 -20.27
CA TYR A 301 7.58 -6.49 -18.88
C TYR A 301 8.37 -5.68 -17.85
N GLY A 302 8.86 -4.49 -18.22
CA GLY A 302 9.63 -3.61 -17.32
C GLY A 302 10.88 -4.27 -16.73
N LEU A 303 11.45 -5.23 -17.47
CA LEU A 303 12.74 -5.84 -17.16
C LEU A 303 13.86 -4.87 -17.56
N ARG A 304 15.13 -5.25 -17.35
CA ARG A 304 16.26 -4.47 -17.89
C ARG A 304 16.16 -4.42 -19.42
N ASP A 305 16.61 -3.33 -20.05
CA ASP A 305 16.59 -3.14 -21.51
C ASP A 305 17.42 -4.21 -22.28
N THR A 306 18.34 -4.87 -21.59
CA THR A 306 19.12 -5.99 -22.13
C THR A 306 18.38 -7.32 -22.10
N ASN A 307 17.21 -7.41 -21.45
CA ASN A 307 16.44 -8.65 -21.38
C ASN A 307 15.74 -8.94 -22.71
N PRO A 308 15.79 -10.19 -23.23
CA PRO A 308 15.18 -10.54 -24.51
C PRO A 308 13.70 -10.22 -24.62
N LEU A 309 12.92 -10.37 -23.54
CA LEU A 309 11.49 -10.05 -23.54
C LEU A 309 11.23 -8.55 -23.68
N GLN A 310 12.14 -7.72 -23.16
CA GLN A 310 12.04 -6.27 -23.29
C GLN A 310 12.45 -5.81 -24.69
N GLN A 311 13.47 -6.43 -25.28
CA GLN A 311 13.91 -6.14 -26.66
C GLN A 311 12.93 -6.62 -27.72
N ALA A 312 12.18 -7.69 -27.44
CA ALA A 312 11.19 -8.24 -28.36
C ALA A 312 9.88 -7.44 -28.41
N ALA A 313 9.60 -6.61 -27.39
CA ALA A 313 8.37 -5.85 -27.31
C ALA A 313 8.28 -4.78 -28.40
N ALA A 314 7.14 -4.70 -29.10
CA ALA A 314 6.90 -3.68 -30.11
C ALA A 314 6.70 -2.27 -29.52
N ASN A 315 6.07 -2.16 -28.35
CA ASN A 315 5.71 -0.88 -27.73
C ASN A 315 6.14 -0.80 -26.25
N PRO A 316 7.42 -1.06 -25.92
CA PRO A 316 7.88 -1.17 -24.55
C PRO A 316 7.48 0.06 -23.73
N ASP A 317 6.87 -0.17 -22.57
CA ASP A 317 6.42 0.87 -21.64
C ASP A 317 5.36 1.87 -22.18
N SER A 318 4.79 1.63 -23.37
CA SER A 318 3.79 2.55 -23.95
C SER A 318 2.47 2.50 -23.20
N GLY A 319 2.10 3.63 -22.61
CA GLY A 319 0.81 3.86 -21.98
C GLY A 319 -0.23 4.52 -22.90
N GLU A 320 0.03 4.61 -24.20
CA GLU A 320 -0.83 5.32 -25.15
C GLU A 320 -2.26 4.75 -25.17
N LEU A 321 -3.23 5.65 -25.28
CA LEU A 321 -4.65 5.37 -25.44
C LEU A 321 -5.14 5.95 -26.77
N THR A 322 -5.68 5.11 -27.64
CA THR A 322 -6.29 5.55 -28.90
C THR A 322 -7.82 5.52 -28.76
N PRO A 323 -8.55 6.59 -29.08
CA PRO A 323 -10.00 6.56 -29.15
C PRO A 323 -10.50 5.53 -30.17
N ILE A 324 -11.60 4.85 -29.83
CA ILE A 324 -12.33 3.93 -30.71
C ILE A 324 -13.83 4.12 -30.50
N ASP A 325 -14.65 3.67 -31.43
CA ASP A 325 -16.10 3.64 -31.22
C ASP A 325 -16.56 2.35 -30.49
N PHE A 326 -17.86 2.27 -30.21
CA PHE A 326 -18.45 1.12 -29.51
C PHE A 326 -18.40 -0.16 -30.35
N ASP A 327 -18.60 -0.07 -31.68
CA ASP A 327 -18.60 -1.24 -32.57
C ASP A 327 -17.21 -1.85 -32.65
N GLU A 328 -16.16 -1.02 -32.70
CA GLU A 328 -14.77 -1.44 -32.59
C GLU A 328 -14.48 -2.12 -31.24
N TYR A 329 -15.01 -1.59 -30.13
CA TYR A 329 -14.86 -2.21 -28.81
C TYR A 329 -15.57 -3.56 -28.73
N ALA A 330 -16.83 -3.63 -29.18
CA ALA A 330 -17.62 -4.85 -29.23
C ALA A 330 -16.93 -5.93 -30.06
N ALA A 331 -16.39 -5.56 -31.23
CA ALA A 331 -15.62 -6.46 -32.08
C ALA A 331 -14.34 -6.96 -31.39
N ALA A 332 -13.66 -6.10 -30.62
CA ALA A 332 -12.43 -6.46 -29.91
C ALA A 332 -12.67 -7.44 -28.75
N VAL A 333 -13.81 -7.34 -28.06
CA VAL A 333 -14.18 -8.28 -26.97
C VAL A 333 -14.91 -9.53 -27.46
N ALA A 334 -15.47 -9.53 -28.68
CA ALA A 334 -16.22 -10.66 -29.25
C ALA A 334 -15.41 -11.97 -29.27
N ASP A 335 -14.09 -11.87 -29.44
CA ASP A 335 -13.15 -12.99 -29.46
C ASP A 335 -12.99 -13.69 -28.11
N TYR A 336 -13.50 -13.13 -27.02
CA TYR A 336 -13.51 -13.71 -25.67
C TYR A 336 -14.85 -14.40 -25.42
N THR A 337 -15.09 -15.50 -26.13
CA THR A 337 -16.31 -16.32 -25.96
C THR A 337 -16.25 -17.14 -24.67
N LEU A 338 -17.42 -17.63 -24.22
CA LEU A 338 -17.53 -18.48 -23.05
C LEU A 338 -16.62 -19.71 -23.13
N GLU A 339 -16.63 -20.41 -24.26
CA GLU A 339 -15.87 -21.64 -24.47
C GLU A 339 -14.36 -21.37 -24.42
N LYS A 340 -13.92 -20.34 -25.15
CA LYS A 340 -12.50 -19.97 -25.23
C LYS A 340 -11.97 -19.54 -23.86
N VAL A 341 -12.74 -18.73 -23.12
CA VAL A 341 -12.31 -18.25 -21.80
C VAL A 341 -12.39 -19.36 -20.76
N ALA A 342 -13.37 -20.26 -20.83
CA ALA A 342 -13.40 -21.45 -19.97
C ALA A 342 -12.17 -22.34 -20.19
N GLU A 343 -11.77 -22.56 -21.45
CA GLU A 343 -10.55 -23.30 -21.80
C GLU A 343 -9.29 -22.60 -21.29
N MET A 344 -9.12 -21.31 -21.59
CA MET A 344 -7.93 -20.54 -21.21
C MET A 344 -7.77 -20.46 -19.68
N SER A 345 -8.86 -20.17 -18.97
CA SER A 345 -8.82 -19.93 -17.53
C SER A 345 -8.87 -21.20 -16.69
N GLY A 346 -9.31 -22.31 -17.26
CA GLY A 346 -9.61 -23.54 -16.52
C GLY A 346 -10.87 -23.45 -15.65
N VAL A 347 -11.61 -22.33 -15.71
CA VAL A 347 -12.87 -22.16 -14.97
C VAL A 347 -14.02 -22.78 -15.76
N PRO A 348 -14.88 -23.61 -15.13
CA PRO A 348 -16.07 -24.14 -15.78
C PRO A 348 -16.98 -23.04 -16.37
N ALA A 349 -17.43 -23.24 -17.60
CA ALA A 349 -18.28 -22.30 -18.33
C ALA A 349 -19.49 -21.80 -17.52
N HIS A 350 -20.25 -22.70 -16.88
CA HIS A 350 -21.41 -22.33 -16.08
C HIS A 350 -21.09 -21.38 -14.90
N GLN A 351 -19.86 -21.42 -14.36
CA GLN A 351 -19.46 -20.49 -13.29
C GLN A 351 -19.12 -19.10 -13.84
N LEU A 352 -18.53 -19.05 -15.04
CA LEU A 352 -18.24 -17.80 -15.76
C LEU A 352 -19.53 -17.11 -16.18
N GLU A 353 -20.48 -17.87 -16.76
CA GLU A 353 -21.80 -17.36 -17.14
C GLU A 353 -22.55 -16.80 -15.94
N ARG A 354 -22.64 -17.58 -14.85
CA ARG A 354 -23.26 -17.12 -13.59
C ARG A 354 -22.61 -15.85 -13.03
N LEU A 355 -21.30 -15.67 -13.20
CA LEU A 355 -20.62 -14.44 -12.80
C LEU A 355 -21.01 -13.27 -13.71
N ALA A 356 -21.00 -13.46 -15.03
CA ALA A 356 -21.33 -12.43 -16.00
C ALA A 356 -22.79 -11.95 -15.86
N GLU A 357 -23.72 -12.87 -15.57
CA GLU A 357 -25.12 -12.56 -15.23
C GLU A 357 -25.24 -11.55 -14.10
N GLN A 358 -24.40 -11.64 -13.06
CA GLN A 358 -24.47 -10.68 -11.94
C GLN A 358 -24.10 -9.25 -12.37
N TYR A 359 -23.15 -9.10 -13.29
CA TYR A 359 -22.81 -7.80 -13.84
C TYR A 359 -23.88 -7.30 -14.80
N ALA A 360 -24.43 -8.17 -15.65
CA ALA A 360 -25.44 -7.83 -16.65
C ALA A 360 -26.81 -7.47 -16.06
N ASP A 361 -27.22 -8.10 -14.96
CA ASP A 361 -28.55 -7.88 -14.35
C ASP A 361 -28.68 -6.46 -13.76
N PRO A 362 -29.52 -5.57 -14.31
CA PRO A 362 -29.64 -4.18 -13.85
C PRO A 362 -30.21 -4.06 -12.43
N ASP A 363 -30.89 -5.08 -11.92
CA ASP A 363 -31.50 -5.07 -10.58
C ASP A 363 -30.51 -5.51 -9.48
N ARG A 364 -29.26 -5.84 -9.85
CA ARG A 364 -28.21 -6.30 -8.91
C ARG A 364 -27.17 -5.21 -8.67
N LYS A 365 -27.00 -4.82 -7.41
CA LYS A 365 -25.88 -3.97 -6.98
C LYS A 365 -24.60 -4.77 -6.82
N VAL A 366 -23.55 -4.41 -7.57
CA VAL A 366 -22.31 -5.19 -7.62
C VAL A 366 -21.15 -4.42 -7.00
N MET A 367 -20.50 -5.03 -6.02
CA MET A 367 -19.25 -4.56 -5.44
C MET A 367 -18.08 -5.47 -5.88
N SER A 368 -17.23 -4.95 -6.76
CA SER A 368 -16.00 -5.65 -7.18
C SER A 368 -14.83 -5.28 -6.28
N LEU A 369 -14.08 -6.28 -5.81
CA LEU A 369 -13.06 -6.12 -4.79
C LEU A 369 -11.76 -6.82 -5.22
N TRP A 370 -10.72 -6.04 -5.53
CA TRP A 370 -9.40 -6.57 -5.88
C TRP A 370 -8.30 -6.02 -4.96
N THR A 371 -7.20 -6.76 -4.86
CA THR A 371 -6.00 -6.35 -4.10
C THR A 371 -4.75 -6.66 -4.94
N MET A 372 -3.84 -7.51 -4.44
CA MET A 372 -2.57 -7.78 -5.12
C MET A 372 -2.69 -8.76 -6.29
N GLY A 373 -3.79 -9.49 -6.44
CA GLY A 373 -4.03 -10.33 -7.62
C GLY A 373 -4.01 -9.51 -8.91
N PHE A 374 -4.71 -8.37 -8.89
CA PHE A 374 -4.69 -7.40 -10.00
C PHE A 374 -3.50 -6.48 -9.98
N ASN A 375 -3.02 -6.05 -8.81
CA ASN A 375 -2.00 -5.00 -8.79
C ASN A 375 -0.58 -5.54 -9.02
N GLN A 376 -0.23 -6.67 -8.37
CA GLN A 376 1.05 -7.36 -8.56
C GLN A 376 0.91 -8.30 -9.76
N HIS A 377 0.85 -7.69 -10.94
CA HIS A 377 0.48 -8.33 -12.20
C HIS A 377 1.18 -7.59 -13.35
N THR A 378 1.82 -8.29 -14.30
CA THR A 378 2.55 -7.62 -15.40
C THR A 378 1.66 -6.86 -16.38
N ARG A 379 0.34 -7.08 -16.32
CA ARG A 379 -0.70 -6.25 -16.95
C ARG A 379 -1.64 -5.61 -15.93
N GLY A 380 -1.12 -5.27 -14.75
CA GLY A 380 -1.94 -4.81 -13.62
C GLY A 380 -2.73 -3.54 -13.88
N SER A 381 -2.16 -2.58 -14.62
CA SER A 381 -2.90 -1.38 -15.03
C SER A 381 -4.02 -1.67 -16.02
N TRP A 382 -3.87 -2.71 -16.85
CA TRP A 382 -4.92 -3.14 -17.78
C TRP A 382 -6.06 -3.80 -17.05
N VAL A 383 -5.78 -4.77 -16.18
CA VAL A 383 -6.85 -5.51 -15.47
C VAL A 383 -7.66 -4.59 -14.54
N ASN A 384 -7.03 -3.55 -13.96
CA ASN A 384 -7.76 -2.49 -13.27
C ASN A 384 -8.72 -1.74 -14.22
N GLY A 385 -8.26 -1.35 -15.41
CA GLY A 385 -9.12 -0.77 -16.45
C GLY A 385 -10.27 -1.68 -16.86
N LEU A 386 -10.00 -2.97 -17.07
CA LEU A 386 -11.00 -3.95 -17.50
C LEU A 386 -12.12 -4.16 -16.47
N VAL A 387 -11.81 -4.13 -15.16
CA VAL A 387 -12.86 -4.20 -14.14
C VAL A 387 -13.68 -2.91 -14.09
N TYR A 388 -13.09 -1.75 -14.35
CA TYR A 388 -13.88 -0.53 -14.53
C TYR A 388 -14.78 -0.63 -15.76
N ASN A 389 -14.33 -1.23 -16.87
CA ASN A 389 -15.14 -1.36 -18.09
C ASN A 389 -16.48 -2.04 -17.81
N VAL A 390 -16.49 -3.17 -17.09
CA VAL A 390 -17.75 -3.91 -16.83
C VAL A 390 -18.71 -3.12 -15.92
N HIS A 391 -18.19 -2.25 -15.04
CA HIS A 391 -19.00 -1.32 -14.26
C HIS A 391 -19.50 -0.13 -15.10
N LEU A 392 -18.66 0.41 -15.99
CA LEU A 392 -19.01 1.53 -16.87
C LEU A 392 -20.03 1.13 -17.95
N LEU A 393 -19.92 -0.08 -18.50
CA LEU A 393 -20.91 -0.63 -19.45
C LEU A 393 -22.30 -0.76 -18.83
N THR A 394 -22.38 -0.93 -17.52
CA THR A 394 -23.64 -1.19 -16.79
C THR A 394 -24.10 0.01 -15.94
N GLY A 395 -23.31 1.08 -15.88
CA GLY A 395 -23.58 2.25 -15.01
C GLY A 395 -23.49 1.97 -13.51
N LYS A 396 -22.90 0.84 -13.10
CA LYS A 396 -22.85 0.37 -11.70
C LYS A 396 -21.68 0.99 -10.94
N ILE A 397 -21.68 2.31 -10.75
CA ILE A 397 -20.57 3.05 -10.13
C ILE A 397 -21.05 4.27 -9.35
N SER A 398 -20.27 4.70 -8.35
CA SER A 398 -20.50 5.95 -7.62
C SER A 398 -21.86 6.04 -6.90
N GLU A 399 -22.43 4.92 -6.50
CA GLU A 399 -23.68 4.91 -5.74
C GLU A 399 -23.73 3.73 -4.74
N PRO A 400 -24.60 3.78 -3.71
CA PRO A 400 -24.57 2.81 -2.64
C PRO A 400 -24.76 1.35 -3.08
N GLY A 401 -23.69 0.56 -2.92
CA GLY A 401 -23.61 -0.88 -3.25
C GLY A 401 -23.10 -1.20 -4.67
N ASN A 402 -22.98 -0.20 -5.55
CA ASN A 402 -22.47 -0.34 -6.92
C ASN A 402 -21.07 0.28 -7.00
N SER A 403 -20.04 -0.57 -6.82
CA SER A 403 -18.73 -0.09 -6.39
C SER A 403 -17.57 -0.95 -6.93
N PRO A 404 -16.82 -0.49 -7.94
CA PRO A 404 -15.53 -1.06 -8.29
C PRO A 404 -14.46 -0.57 -7.29
N PHE A 405 -14.24 -1.36 -6.24
CA PHE A 405 -13.48 -0.95 -5.07
C PHE A 405 -12.08 -1.60 -5.01
N SER A 406 -11.06 -0.80 -5.36
CA SER A 406 -9.65 -1.17 -5.17
C SER A 406 -9.29 -1.20 -3.68
N LEU A 407 -8.94 -2.37 -3.14
CA LEU A 407 -8.53 -2.50 -1.75
C LEU A 407 -7.06 -2.13 -1.57
N THR A 408 -6.81 -1.14 -0.71
CA THR A 408 -5.46 -0.74 -0.33
C THR A 408 -4.88 -1.65 0.75
N GLY A 409 -3.63 -2.11 0.57
CA GLY A 409 -2.99 -3.05 1.49
C GLY A 409 -2.41 -2.41 2.76
N GLN A 410 -1.71 -1.29 2.64
CA GLN A 410 -0.99 -0.60 3.72
C GLN A 410 -1.86 0.44 4.44
N PRO A 411 -1.55 0.79 5.70
CA PRO A 411 -2.44 1.63 6.50
C PRO A 411 -2.53 3.06 5.98
N SER A 412 -1.50 3.53 5.26
CA SER A 412 -1.44 4.85 4.62
C SER A 412 -0.72 4.82 3.28
N ALA A 413 -0.92 3.74 2.50
CA ALA A 413 -0.54 3.83 1.08
C ALA A 413 -1.39 4.88 0.35
N CYS A 414 -2.66 5.07 0.75
CA CYS A 414 -3.48 6.21 0.34
C CYS A 414 -2.91 7.52 0.90
N GLY A 415 -3.22 7.81 2.18
CA GLY A 415 -2.96 9.09 2.83
C GLY A 415 -1.54 9.59 2.79
N THR A 416 -0.56 8.69 2.71
CA THR A 416 0.86 9.09 2.65
C THR A 416 1.43 8.87 1.25
N ALA A 417 1.54 7.64 0.77
CA ALA A 417 2.30 7.42 -0.45
C ALA A 417 1.65 8.05 -1.69
N ARG A 418 0.33 7.90 -1.85
CA ARG A 418 -0.43 8.32 -3.02
C ARG A 418 -0.87 9.77 -2.93
N GLU A 419 -1.51 10.16 -1.83
CA GLU A 419 -2.08 11.51 -1.69
C GLU A 419 -0.99 12.58 -1.54
N VAL A 420 0.10 12.31 -0.81
CA VAL A 420 1.28 13.19 -0.75
C VAL A 420 2.17 13.06 -2.00
N GLY A 421 2.09 11.93 -2.70
CA GLY A 421 2.87 11.70 -3.92
C GLY A 421 4.35 11.40 -3.65
N THR A 422 4.66 10.52 -2.70
CA THR A 422 6.04 10.09 -2.38
C THR A 422 6.58 9.07 -3.40
N PHE A 423 6.31 9.29 -4.68
CA PHE A 423 6.73 8.46 -5.80
C PHE A 423 7.67 9.24 -6.73
N SER A 424 8.41 8.49 -7.53
CA SER A 424 9.48 9.05 -8.35
C SER A 424 9.00 9.99 -9.47
N HIS A 425 7.70 9.98 -9.77
CA HIS A 425 7.08 10.76 -10.84
C HIS A 425 6.05 11.77 -10.32
N ARG A 426 5.83 11.84 -9.00
CA ARG A 426 4.69 12.52 -8.39
C ARG A 426 5.06 13.82 -7.69
N LEU A 427 4.05 14.66 -7.54
CA LEU A 427 3.88 15.73 -6.57
C LEU A 427 2.55 15.47 -5.80
N PRO A 428 2.24 16.22 -4.73
CA PRO A 428 0.99 16.06 -3.97
C PRO A 428 -0.28 16.16 -4.82
N ALA A 429 -1.39 15.57 -4.35
CA ALA A 429 -2.72 15.68 -4.96
C ALA A 429 -2.74 15.36 -6.48
N ASP A 430 -2.36 14.12 -6.82
CA ASP A 430 -2.31 13.57 -8.19
C ASP A 430 -1.40 14.26 -9.21
N MET A 431 -0.75 15.35 -8.81
CA MET A 431 0.20 16.05 -9.63
C MET A 431 1.43 15.18 -9.95
N VAL A 432 2.10 15.56 -11.03
CA VAL A 432 3.24 14.87 -11.62
C VAL A 432 4.36 15.85 -11.93
N VAL A 433 5.59 15.40 -11.73
CA VAL A 433 6.80 16.21 -11.95
C VAL A 433 7.00 16.58 -13.41
N THR A 434 6.39 15.86 -14.34
CA THR A 434 6.51 16.11 -15.78
C THR A 434 5.67 17.29 -16.26
N ASN A 435 4.64 17.71 -15.52
CA ASN A 435 3.82 18.87 -15.89
C ASN A 435 4.46 20.16 -15.32
N PRO A 436 4.84 21.14 -16.16
CA PRO A 436 5.41 22.40 -15.69
C PRO A 436 4.48 23.20 -14.77
N GLU A 437 3.16 23.18 -14.99
CA GLU A 437 2.20 23.89 -14.14
C GLU A 437 2.14 23.30 -12.73
N HIS A 438 2.21 21.97 -12.63
CA HIS A 438 2.26 21.27 -11.35
C HIS A 438 3.53 21.61 -10.56
N ARG A 439 4.69 21.68 -11.26
CA ARG A 439 5.95 22.08 -10.62
C ARG A 439 5.89 23.53 -10.15
N ALA A 440 5.40 24.44 -10.99
CA ALA A 440 5.26 25.85 -10.63
C ALA A 440 4.35 26.03 -9.41
N HIS A 441 3.23 25.31 -9.34
CA HIS A 441 2.33 25.36 -8.18
C HIS A 441 3.00 24.83 -6.90
N ALA A 442 3.75 23.72 -6.99
CA ALA A 442 4.50 23.21 -5.84
C ALA A 442 5.65 24.14 -5.42
N GLU A 443 6.34 24.77 -6.37
CA GLU A 443 7.38 25.77 -6.10
C GLU A 443 6.80 27.03 -5.44
N GLU A 444 5.60 27.46 -5.83
CA GLU A 444 4.88 28.56 -5.19
C GLU A 444 4.54 28.26 -3.73
N ILE A 445 3.87 27.13 -3.47
CA ILE A 445 3.51 26.72 -2.10
C ILE A 445 4.77 26.60 -1.25
N TRP A 446 5.80 25.92 -1.75
CA TRP A 446 7.05 25.69 -1.02
C TRP A 446 8.00 26.89 -1.00
N LYS A 447 7.65 28.03 -1.62
CA LYS A 447 8.47 29.26 -1.72
C LYS A 447 9.86 29.01 -2.31
N LEU A 448 9.92 28.23 -3.38
CA LEU A 448 11.16 27.84 -4.04
C LEU A 448 11.43 28.72 -5.26
N PRO A 449 12.71 28.87 -5.65
CA PRO A 449 13.06 29.42 -6.95
C PRO A 449 12.44 28.61 -8.10
N GLU A 450 12.04 29.29 -9.18
CA GLU A 450 11.53 28.62 -10.37
C GLU A 450 12.54 27.60 -10.94
N GLY A 451 12.10 26.37 -11.19
CA GLY A 451 12.93 25.29 -11.73
C GLY A 451 13.76 24.54 -10.68
N THR A 452 13.40 24.67 -9.40
CA THR A 452 13.98 23.88 -8.31
C THR A 452 13.60 22.40 -8.46
N ILE A 453 12.33 22.11 -8.71
CA ILE A 453 11.81 20.74 -8.80
C ILE A 453 12.25 20.12 -10.13
N PRO A 454 12.87 18.92 -10.13
CA PRO A 454 13.27 18.25 -11.37
C PRO A 454 12.07 17.85 -12.22
N ASP A 455 12.17 18.05 -13.53
CA ASP A 455 11.11 17.82 -14.51
C ASP A 455 11.00 16.37 -15.01
N LYS A 456 12.03 15.55 -14.74
CA LYS A 456 12.08 14.14 -15.13
C LYS A 456 11.73 13.22 -13.95
N PRO A 457 10.92 12.16 -14.18
CA PRO A 457 10.74 11.11 -13.20
C PRO A 457 12.08 10.51 -12.77
N GLY A 458 12.22 10.25 -11.48
CA GLY A 458 13.37 9.54 -10.92
C GLY A 458 13.20 8.03 -10.96
N LEU A 459 14.08 7.34 -10.26
CA LEU A 459 14.11 5.88 -10.17
C LEU A 459 12.96 5.35 -9.31
N HIS A 460 12.10 4.50 -9.89
CA HIS A 460 11.09 3.73 -9.18
C HIS A 460 11.72 2.56 -8.40
N ALA A 461 10.97 1.92 -7.49
CA ALA A 461 11.47 0.87 -6.57
C ALA A 461 12.41 -0.17 -7.19
N VAL A 462 12.02 -0.81 -8.29
CA VAL A 462 12.84 -1.81 -8.99
C VAL A 462 14.07 -1.17 -9.63
N ALA A 463 13.92 0.00 -10.24
CA ALA A 463 15.03 0.75 -10.84
C ALA A 463 16.05 1.22 -9.80
N GLN A 464 15.63 1.49 -8.56
CA GLN A 464 16.55 1.82 -7.47
C GLN A 464 17.47 0.65 -7.12
N ASN A 465 16.94 -0.58 -7.01
CA ASN A 465 17.79 -1.77 -6.79
C ASN A 465 18.77 -1.99 -7.96
N ARG A 466 18.29 -1.80 -9.21
CA ARG A 466 19.14 -1.88 -10.40
C ARG A 466 20.25 -0.82 -10.40
N ALA A 467 19.92 0.42 -10.07
CA ALA A 467 20.89 1.53 -9.97
C ALA A 467 21.89 1.36 -8.83
N LEU A 468 21.47 0.79 -7.69
CA LEU A 468 22.38 0.41 -6.61
C LEU A 468 23.38 -0.65 -7.11
N LYS A 469 22.91 -1.70 -7.77
CA LYS A 469 23.80 -2.72 -8.35
C LYS A 469 24.77 -2.10 -9.35
N ASP A 470 24.27 -1.23 -10.21
CA ASP A 470 25.05 -0.60 -11.28
C ASP A 470 25.99 0.51 -10.76
N GLY A 471 25.90 0.87 -9.48
CA GLY A 471 26.74 1.90 -8.85
C GLY A 471 26.39 3.34 -9.26
N THR A 472 25.17 3.57 -9.75
CA THR A 472 24.69 4.90 -10.17
C THR A 472 23.83 5.60 -9.12
N LEU A 473 23.34 4.84 -8.12
CA LEU A 473 22.70 5.36 -6.91
C LEU A 473 23.62 5.07 -5.71
N ASN A 474 24.28 6.10 -5.18
CA ASN A 474 25.42 5.95 -4.27
C ASN A 474 25.13 6.33 -2.82
N ALA A 475 24.18 7.22 -2.54
CA ALA A 475 23.74 7.49 -1.17
C ALA A 475 22.23 7.22 -1.07
N TYR A 476 21.86 6.26 -0.24
CA TYR A 476 20.51 5.70 -0.25
C TYR A 476 19.95 5.54 1.15
N TRP A 477 18.76 6.07 1.40
CA TRP A 477 18.12 6.00 2.71
C TRP A 477 16.78 5.27 2.64
N VAL A 478 16.67 4.17 3.37
CA VAL A 478 15.44 3.38 3.52
C VAL A 478 14.77 3.73 4.85
N GLN A 479 13.48 4.03 4.85
CA GLN A 479 12.73 4.26 6.09
C GLN A 479 11.43 3.45 6.14
N CYS A 480 11.10 2.92 7.32
CA CYS A 480 9.81 2.29 7.63
C CYS A 480 9.43 1.12 6.70
N ASN A 481 10.43 0.42 6.15
CA ASN A 481 10.23 -0.77 5.31
C ASN A 481 11.44 -1.71 5.31
N ASN A 482 11.19 -2.97 4.94
CA ASN A 482 12.19 -4.04 4.88
C ASN A 482 12.40 -4.51 3.42
N ASN A 483 12.83 -3.59 2.52
CA ASN A 483 12.91 -3.86 1.08
C ASN A 483 13.85 -5.00 0.67
N MET A 484 14.91 -5.29 1.42
CA MET A 484 15.78 -6.44 1.13
C MET A 484 15.01 -7.76 1.22
N GLN A 485 14.04 -7.87 2.14
CA GLN A 485 13.16 -9.04 2.21
C GLN A 485 11.95 -8.91 1.28
N ALA A 486 11.50 -7.68 0.97
CA ALA A 486 10.22 -7.44 0.28
C ALA A 486 10.31 -7.24 -1.25
N ALA A 487 11.44 -6.74 -1.78
CA ALA A 487 11.66 -6.59 -3.21
C ALA A 487 11.97 -7.94 -3.86
N ALA A 488 11.51 -8.13 -5.08
CA ALA A 488 11.84 -9.32 -5.87
C ALA A 488 13.32 -9.33 -6.29
N ASN A 489 13.78 -10.52 -6.65
CA ASN A 489 15.10 -10.77 -7.22
C ASN A 489 16.25 -10.28 -6.32
N ILE A 490 16.22 -10.73 -5.06
CA ILE A 490 17.23 -10.39 -4.04
C ILE A 490 18.64 -10.70 -4.52
N ASN A 491 18.83 -11.88 -5.12
CA ASN A 491 20.16 -12.39 -5.44
C ASN A 491 20.85 -11.62 -6.57
N GLU A 492 20.09 -11.19 -7.59
CA GLU A 492 20.69 -10.53 -8.74
C GLU A 492 20.80 -9.02 -8.55
N GLU A 493 19.84 -8.36 -7.89
CA GLU A 493 19.74 -6.90 -7.84
C GLU A 493 19.89 -6.34 -6.43
N GLY A 494 19.03 -6.77 -5.50
CA GLY A 494 18.95 -6.20 -4.16
C GLY A 494 20.24 -6.34 -3.36
N TRP A 495 20.66 -7.57 -3.06
CA TRP A 495 21.84 -7.84 -2.23
C TRP A 495 23.14 -7.30 -2.83
N PRO A 496 23.47 -7.57 -4.13
CA PRO A 496 24.65 -6.98 -4.76
C PRO A 496 24.63 -5.45 -4.76
N GLY A 497 23.46 -4.82 -4.93
CA GLY A 497 23.34 -3.36 -4.90
C GLY A 497 23.56 -2.74 -3.52
N TYR A 498 22.96 -3.31 -2.48
CA TYR A 498 23.16 -2.79 -1.11
C TYR A 498 24.61 -2.97 -0.64
N ARG A 499 25.26 -4.05 -1.08
CA ARG A 499 26.64 -4.38 -0.70
C ARG A 499 27.70 -3.86 -1.66
N ASN A 500 27.31 -3.20 -2.75
CA ASN A 500 28.25 -2.53 -3.65
C ASN A 500 29.08 -1.49 -2.86
N SER A 501 30.41 -1.56 -2.98
CA SER A 501 31.35 -0.72 -2.22
C SER A 501 31.28 0.76 -2.58
N GLN A 502 30.66 1.11 -3.71
CA GLN A 502 30.43 2.49 -4.12
C GLN A 502 29.21 3.13 -3.42
N ASN A 503 28.40 2.33 -2.74
CA ASN A 503 27.14 2.78 -2.17
C ASN A 503 27.25 2.90 -0.65
N PHE A 504 26.58 3.91 -0.09
CA PHE A 504 26.31 4.09 1.33
C PHE A 504 24.81 3.97 1.57
N VAL A 505 24.41 2.96 2.33
CA VAL A 505 23.02 2.62 2.61
C VAL A 505 22.70 2.89 4.08
N THR A 506 21.73 3.77 4.32
CA THR A 506 21.16 4.05 5.64
C THR A 506 19.78 3.40 5.76
N VAL A 507 19.46 2.80 6.90
CA VAL A 507 18.15 2.20 7.18
C VAL A 507 17.62 2.70 8.51
N SER A 508 16.44 3.30 8.51
CA SER A 508 15.68 3.62 9.72
C SER A 508 14.63 2.54 9.97
N ASP A 509 14.76 1.85 11.10
CA ASP A 509 13.84 0.78 11.51
C ASP A 509 13.68 0.76 13.04
N ALA A 510 12.58 0.19 13.51
CA ALA A 510 12.36 -0.03 14.94
C ALA A 510 13.06 -1.30 15.44
N TYR A 511 13.36 -2.25 14.55
CA TYR A 511 13.97 -3.54 14.86
C TYR A 511 15.11 -3.89 13.88
N PRO A 512 16.02 -4.80 14.28
CA PRO A 512 16.91 -5.47 13.34
C PRO A 512 16.10 -6.24 12.30
N THR A 513 16.36 -5.92 11.03
CA THR A 513 15.73 -6.54 9.85
C THR A 513 16.78 -6.95 8.84
N VAL A 514 16.41 -7.79 7.86
CA VAL A 514 17.31 -8.18 6.77
C VAL A 514 17.81 -6.95 6.00
N THR A 515 16.98 -5.92 5.78
CA THR A 515 17.43 -4.65 5.20
C THR A 515 18.45 -3.94 6.09
N ALA A 516 18.17 -3.81 7.40
CA ALA A 516 19.10 -3.16 8.32
C ALA A 516 20.45 -3.90 8.37
N MET A 517 20.44 -5.23 8.39
CA MET A 517 21.66 -6.04 8.36
C MET A 517 22.45 -5.89 7.05
N SER A 518 21.79 -5.57 5.94
CA SER A 518 22.44 -5.29 4.65
C SER A 518 22.97 -3.86 4.52
N ALA A 519 22.60 -2.97 5.44
CA ALA A 519 22.94 -1.55 5.42
C ALA A 519 24.36 -1.28 5.91
N ASP A 520 24.74 0.00 5.88
CA ASP A 520 26.00 0.53 6.40
C ASP A 520 25.79 1.35 7.67
N LEU A 521 24.64 2.04 7.76
CA LEU A 521 24.17 2.79 8.93
C LEU A 521 22.74 2.37 9.25
N ILE A 522 22.47 2.07 10.52
CA ILE A 522 21.14 1.77 11.05
C ILE A 522 20.75 2.89 12.03
N LEU A 523 19.57 3.46 11.85
CA LEU A 523 19.01 4.51 12.71
C LEU A 523 17.82 3.95 13.52
N PRO A 524 17.82 4.05 14.86
CA PRO A 524 16.72 3.55 15.69
C PRO A 524 15.48 4.44 15.54
N ALA A 525 14.38 3.86 15.08
CA ALA A 525 13.15 4.59 14.77
C ALA A 525 12.06 4.48 15.86
N ALA A 526 11.42 5.61 16.19
CA ALA A 526 10.17 5.63 16.95
C ALA A 526 9.00 5.18 16.07
N MET A 527 8.13 4.31 16.60
CA MET A 527 7.07 3.63 15.84
C MET A 527 5.68 3.86 16.42
N TRP A 528 4.68 3.94 15.52
CA TRP A 528 3.25 4.00 15.88
C TRP A 528 2.96 5.09 16.94
N VAL A 529 2.37 4.75 18.09
CA VAL A 529 1.99 5.71 19.15
C VAL A 529 3.17 6.24 19.98
N GLU A 530 4.42 5.91 19.61
CA GLU A 530 5.62 6.58 20.12
C GLU A 530 5.84 7.97 19.50
N LYS A 531 4.97 8.38 18.56
CA LYS A 531 4.96 9.67 17.89
C LYS A 531 3.54 10.07 17.54
N GLU A 532 3.29 11.36 17.31
CA GLU A 532 2.04 11.81 16.73
C GLU A 532 1.96 11.31 15.28
N GLY A 533 0.76 10.96 14.79
CA GLY A 533 0.63 10.54 13.42
C GLY A 533 -0.74 10.66 12.78
N ALA A 534 -0.73 10.50 11.46
CA ALA A 534 -1.89 10.47 10.59
C ALA A 534 -1.76 9.35 9.55
N TYR A 535 -2.83 8.59 9.31
CA TYR A 535 -2.93 7.59 8.25
C TYR A 535 -4.24 7.73 7.46
N GLY A 536 -4.17 7.60 6.14
CA GLY A 536 -5.34 7.54 5.24
C GLY A 536 -5.60 6.11 4.73
N ASN A 537 -6.79 5.56 5.01
CA ASN A 537 -7.14 4.17 4.68
C ASN A 537 -7.68 4.01 3.24
N ALA A 538 -8.12 2.79 2.87
CA ALA A 538 -8.59 2.49 1.51
C ALA A 538 -9.90 3.19 1.08
N GLU A 539 -10.66 3.77 2.01
CA GLU A 539 -11.90 4.51 1.69
C GLU A 539 -11.71 6.03 1.83
N ARG A 540 -10.49 6.54 1.67
CA ARG A 540 -10.13 7.97 1.77
C ARG A 540 -10.20 8.55 3.20
N ARG A 541 -10.36 7.69 4.22
CA ARG A 541 -10.52 8.14 5.62
C ARG A 541 -9.16 8.44 6.26
N THR A 542 -8.88 9.71 6.48
CA THR A 542 -7.70 10.18 7.24
C THR A 542 -7.99 10.12 8.74
N GLN A 543 -7.14 9.44 9.51
CA GLN A 543 -7.28 9.22 10.96
C GLN A 543 -6.00 9.63 11.70
N PHE A 544 -6.15 10.48 12.73
CA PHE A 544 -5.02 10.94 13.55
C PHE A 544 -4.93 10.19 14.88
N TRP A 545 -3.73 10.21 15.46
CA TRP A 545 -3.45 9.81 16.84
C TRP A 545 -2.41 10.76 17.47
N HIS A 546 -2.55 11.01 18.78
CA HIS A 546 -1.51 11.69 19.55
C HIS A 546 -0.36 10.74 19.92
N GLN A 547 0.82 11.28 20.23
CA GLN A 547 1.88 10.50 20.83
C GLN A 547 1.48 10.07 22.25
N GLN A 548 1.43 8.76 22.51
CA GLN A 548 0.88 8.24 23.76
C GLN A 548 1.95 7.68 24.72
N VAL A 549 3.14 7.35 24.20
CA VAL A 549 4.29 6.83 24.96
C VAL A 549 5.60 7.35 24.36
N MET A 550 6.69 7.24 25.10
CA MET A 550 8.04 7.56 24.61
C MET A 550 8.69 6.35 23.95
N ALA A 551 9.50 6.60 22.91
CA ALA A 551 10.32 5.58 22.29
C ALA A 551 11.47 5.13 23.22
N PRO A 552 11.97 3.88 23.09
CA PRO A 552 13.04 3.37 23.94
C PRO A 552 14.42 3.94 23.55
N GLY A 553 15.26 4.20 24.56
CA GLY A 553 16.63 4.67 24.36
C GLY A 553 16.67 6.00 23.60
N GLU A 554 17.46 6.04 22.54
CA GLU A 554 17.64 7.19 21.65
C GLU A 554 16.85 7.06 20.35
N ALA A 555 15.85 6.17 20.30
CA ALA A 555 15.01 6.04 19.10
C ALA A 555 14.28 7.35 18.81
N LYS A 556 14.36 7.82 17.56
CA LYS A 556 13.72 9.06 17.09
C LYS A 556 12.80 8.77 15.90
N SER A 557 11.72 9.52 15.76
CA SER A 557 10.78 9.31 14.64
C SER A 557 11.46 9.56 13.29
N ASP A 558 10.91 8.95 12.24
CA ASP A 558 11.37 9.21 10.87
C ASP A 558 11.25 10.72 10.54
N LEU A 559 10.21 11.41 11.05
CA LEU A 559 10.02 12.86 10.91
C LEU A 559 11.19 13.65 11.48
N TRP A 560 11.55 13.37 12.75
CA TRP A 560 12.66 14.02 13.42
C TRP A 560 13.96 13.81 12.63
N GLN A 561 14.20 12.58 12.16
CA GLN A 561 15.41 12.25 11.42
C GLN A 561 15.53 13.06 10.12
N LEU A 562 14.43 13.19 9.36
CA LEU A 562 14.39 13.93 8.10
C LEU A 562 14.71 15.42 8.32
N MET A 563 14.05 16.04 9.30
CA MET A 563 14.23 17.46 9.59
C MET A 563 15.60 17.77 10.20
N GLU A 564 16.10 16.91 11.10
CA GLU A 564 17.42 17.08 11.69
C GLU A 564 18.53 16.90 10.64
N PHE A 565 18.40 15.92 9.74
CA PHE A 565 19.35 15.72 8.65
C PHE A 565 19.40 16.89 7.68
N ALA A 566 18.26 17.56 7.43
CA ALA A 566 18.19 18.74 6.56
C ALA A 566 19.03 19.93 7.06
N LYS A 567 19.34 20.01 8.37
CA LYS A 567 20.23 21.04 8.93
C LYS A 567 21.68 20.89 8.47
N ARG A 568 22.07 19.73 7.94
CA ARG A 568 23.46 19.41 7.58
C ARG A 568 23.87 19.92 6.19
N PHE A 569 22.96 20.54 5.44
CA PHE A 569 23.17 20.98 4.06
C PHE A 569 22.79 22.45 3.92
N THR A 570 23.66 23.27 3.35
CA THR A 570 23.27 24.60 2.87
C THR A 570 22.61 24.51 1.50
N VAL A 571 21.86 25.55 1.11
CA VAL A 571 21.27 25.62 -0.23
C VAL A 571 22.33 25.64 -1.33
N GLU A 572 23.51 26.22 -1.11
CA GLU A 572 24.59 26.21 -2.09
C GLU A 572 25.11 24.79 -2.35
N GLU A 573 25.25 23.99 -1.30
CA GLU A 573 25.68 22.60 -1.39
C GLU A 573 24.66 21.73 -2.15
N ALA A 574 23.37 22.04 -2.04
CA ALA A 574 22.28 21.25 -2.61
C ALA A 574 21.81 21.73 -3.99
N TRP A 575 21.81 23.04 -4.24
CA TRP A 575 21.17 23.66 -5.39
C TRP A 575 22.16 24.26 -6.41
N GLY A 576 23.36 24.63 -5.95
CA GLY A 576 24.33 25.40 -6.72
C GLY A 576 24.00 26.89 -6.79
N GLU A 577 24.99 27.70 -7.18
CA GLU A 577 24.92 29.17 -7.12
C GLU A 577 23.83 29.78 -8.02
N GLU A 578 23.58 29.19 -9.20
CA GLU A 578 22.62 29.73 -10.17
C GLU A 578 21.18 29.77 -9.63
N LEU A 579 20.76 28.71 -8.94
CA LEU A 579 19.40 28.63 -8.41
C LEU A 579 19.24 29.52 -7.17
N VAL A 580 20.26 29.56 -6.31
CA VAL A 580 20.29 30.45 -5.14
C VAL A 580 20.23 31.92 -5.56
N ALA A 581 20.88 32.31 -6.66
CA ALA A 581 20.87 33.67 -7.18
C ALA A 581 19.46 34.17 -7.61
N LYS A 582 18.50 33.28 -7.85
CA LYS A 582 17.11 33.67 -8.18
C LYS A 582 16.33 34.19 -6.97
N ILE A 583 16.69 33.77 -5.75
CA ILE A 583 16.15 34.27 -4.49
C ILE A 583 17.32 34.47 -3.51
N PRO A 584 18.07 35.60 -3.63
CA PRO A 584 19.29 35.84 -2.85
C PRO A 584 19.09 35.78 -1.33
N GLU A 585 17.86 35.96 -0.84
CA GLU A 585 17.48 35.85 0.58
C GLU A 585 17.62 34.42 1.14
N LEU A 586 17.84 33.43 0.28
CA LEU A 586 18.09 32.04 0.68
C LEU A 586 19.58 31.74 0.87
N ALA A 587 20.49 32.61 0.42
CA ALA A 587 21.93 32.39 0.53
C ALA A 587 22.38 32.17 1.99
N GLY A 588 23.21 31.15 2.21
CA GLY A 588 23.74 30.74 3.50
C GLY A 588 22.76 29.97 4.39
N LYS A 589 21.49 29.82 3.99
CA LYS A 589 20.51 29.04 4.76
C LYS A 589 20.69 27.54 4.55
N THR A 590 20.29 26.78 5.56
CA THR A 590 20.18 25.33 5.52
C THR A 590 18.91 24.88 4.79
N LEU A 591 18.89 23.64 4.29
CA LEU A 591 17.66 23.04 3.78
C LEU A 591 16.55 23.00 4.85
N TYR A 592 16.91 22.85 6.12
CA TYR A 592 15.94 22.90 7.22
C TYR A 592 15.24 24.27 7.31
N GLU A 593 16.00 25.36 7.28
CA GLU A 593 15.43 26.72 7.31
C GLU A 593 14.53 27.01 6.12
N VAL A 594 14.90 26.51 4.94
CA VAL A 594 14.13 26.73 3.70
C VAL A 594 12.88 25.85 3.61
N LEU A 595 12.95 24.60 4.05
CA LEU A 595 11.86 23.65 3.88
C LEU A 595 10.87 23.62 5.05
N TYR A 596 11.32 23.93 6.27
CA TYR A 596 10.55 23.70 7.50
C TYR A 596 10.44 24.95 8.40
N GLU A 597 11.36 25.91 8.35
CA GLU A 597 11.23 27.23 9.00
C GLU A 597 10.86 28.35 8.02
N ASN A 598 10.00 28.02 7.06
CA ASN A 598 9.68 28.87 5.91
C ASN A 598 8.54 29.89 6.14
N GLY A 599 8.09 30.05 7.38
CA GLY A 599 6.96 30.89 7.78
C GLY A 599 5.58 30.31 7.45
N GLN A 600 5.51 29.09 6.91
CA GLN A 600 4.27 28.31 6.77
C GLN A 600 4.30 27.10 7.69
N VAL A 601 5.34 26.27 7.62
CA VAL A 601 5.46 25.06 8.45
C VAL A 601 5.70 25.40 9.92
N ASN A 602 6.47 26.44 10.22
CA ASN A 602 6.74 26.87 11.60
C ASN A 602 5.79 27.96 12.13
N GLN A 603 4.63 28.17 11.50
CA GLN A 603 3.71 29.24 11.91
C GLN A 603 2.92 28.92 13.19
N TYR A 604 2.80 27.63 13.55
CA TYR A 604 2.01 27.17 14.68
C TYR A 604 2.89 26.97 15.92
N PRO A 605 2.65 27.68 17.03
CA PRO A 605 3.49 27.62 18.21
C PRO A 605 3.26 26.31 18.99
N THR A 606 4.22 25.93 19.83
CA THR A 606 4.17 24.68 20.63
C THR A 606 2.99 24.61 21.59
N GLU A 607 2.46 25.76 22.00
CA GLU A 607 1.33 25.93 22.90
C GLU A 607 0.01 25.42 22.30
N GLU A 608 -0.05 25.21 20.99
CA GLU A 608 -1.19 24.59 20.31
C GLU A 608 -1.15 23.05 20.33
N THR A 609 -0.07 22.43 20.81
CA THR A 609 -0.02 20.98 21.01
C THR A 609 -1.01 20.54 22.08
N ALA A 610 -1.49 19.29 21.98
CA ALA A 610 -2.55 18.80 22.85
C ALA A 610 -2.07 18.64 24.31
N GLU A 611 -2.82 19.21 25.26
CA GLU A 611 -2.54 19.09 26.69
C GLU A 611 -2.53 17.62 27.13
N GLY A 612 -1.50 17.25 27.90
CA GLY A 612 -1.37 15.90 28.47
C GLY A 612 -0.77 14.87 27.52
N PHE A 613 -0.40 15.23 26.29
CA PHE A 613 0.36 14.39 25.38
C PHE A 613 1.76 14.94 25.18
N ASP A 614 2.72 14.05 24.99
CA ASP A 614 4.05 14.43 24.55
C ASP A 614 3.98 14.83 23.06
N ASN A 615 4.89 15.67 22.60
CA ASN A 615 5.17 15.84 21.17
C ASN A 615 6.66 16.15 21.03
N VAL A 616 7.45 15.10 20.84
CA VAL A 616 8.92 15.15 20.89
C VAL A 616 9.49 16.07 19.81
N GLU A 617 8.92 16.03 18.61
CA GLU A 617 9.37 16.87 17.51
C GLU A 617 9.02 18.33 17.75
N ALA A 618 7.81 18.64 18.23
CA ALA A 618 7.42 20.00 18.51
C ALA A 618 8.28 20.64 19.61
N GLU A 619 8.57 19.89 20.68
CA GLU A 619 9.47 20.32 21.75
C GLU A 619 10.90 20.55 21.22
N HIS A 620 11.41 19.64 20.38
CA HIS A 620 12.79 19.73 19.86
C HIS A 620 12.98 20.87 18.87
N PHE A 621 12.01 21.12 17.97
CA PHE A 621 12.12 22.15 16.93
C PHE A 621 11.52 23.51 17.34
N GLY A 622 10.75 23.57 18.43
CA GLY A 622 10.21 24.82 18.98
C GLY A 622 8.94 25.34 18.29
N PHE A 623 8.23 24.50 17.54
CA PHE A 623 6.93 24.81 16.92
C PHE A 623 6.15 23.52 16.64
N TYR A 624 4.83 23.60 16.40
CA TYR A 624 3.99 22.44 16.12
C TYR A 624 4.18 21.91 14.69
N VAL A 625 5.26 21.16 14.51
CA VAL A 625 5.74 20.65 13.22
C VAL A 625 4.68 19.90 12.42
N GLN A 626 3.96 18.98 13.05
CA GLN A 626 3.01 18.09 12.38
C GLN A 626 1.83 18.88 11.79
N LYS A 627 1.31 19.85 12.55
CA LYS A 627 0.25 20.75 12.11
C LYS A 627 0.70 21.62 10.94
N GLY A 628 1.89 22.22 11.05
CA GLY A 628 2.47 23.03 9.99
C GLY A 628 2.66 22.29 8.68
N LEU A 629 3.25 21.09 8.73
CA LEU A 629 3.43 20.24 7.57
C LEU A 629 2.09 19.80 6.96
N PHE A 630 1.11 19.44 7.80
CA PHE A 630 -0.19 19.02 7.33
C PHE A 630 -0.97 20.15 6.65
N GLU A 631 -1.00 21.35 7.24
CA GLU A 631 -1.74 22.49 6.68
C GLU A 631 -1.09 23.02 5.40
N GLU A 632 0.25 23.05 5.32
CA GLU A 632 0.95 23.38 4.07
C GLU A 632 0.67 22.33 2.98
N TYR A 633 0.68 21.03 3.33
CA TYR A 633 0.32 19.95 2.43
C TYR A 633 -1.14 20.03 1.96
N ALA A 634 -2.08 20.35 2.85
CA ALA A 634 -3.49 20.40 2.53
C ALA A 634 -3.84 21.51 1.52
N MET A 635 -3.00 22.54 1.37
CA MET A 635 -3.16 23.59 0.36
C MET A 635 -3.17 23.04 -1.07
N PHE A 636 -2.50 21.91 -1.33
CA PHE A 636 -2.46 21.29 -2.64
C PHE A 636 -3.81 20.67 -3.07
N GLY A 637 -4.59 20.16 -2.10
CA GLY A 637 -5.81 19.42 -2.38
C GLY A 637 -7.11 20.20 -2.18
N ARG A 638 -7.10 21.20 -1.28
CA ARG A 638 -8.27 22.04 -0.98
C ARG A 638 -8.67 22.88 -2.19
N GLY A 639 -9.92 22.79 -2.62
CA GLY A 639 -10.43 23.41 -3.85
C GLY A 639 -10.18 22.59 -5.11
N HIS A 640 -9.49 21.45 -5.01
CA HIS A 640 -9.03 20.66 -6.16
C HIS A 640 -9.47 19.19 -6.09
N GLY A 641 -10.54 18.88 -5.34
CA GLY A 641 -11.12 17.53 -5.28
C GLY A 641 -10.43 16.58 -4.31
N HIS A 642 -9.44 17.07 -3.56
CA HIS A 642 -8.67 16.32 -2.55
C HIS A 642 -8.68 17.04 -1.19
N ASP A 643 -9.81 17.64 -0.85
CA ASP A 643 -9.96 18.51 0.31
C ASP A 643 -9.77 17.74 1.62
N LEU A 644 -8.69 18.04 2.33
CA LEU A 644 -8.50 17.61 3.70
C LEU A 644 -9.14 18.63 4.65
N ALA A 645 -9.81 18.13 5.69
CA ALA A 645 -10.36 18.95 6.75
C ALA A 645 -9.25 19.75 7.45
N PRO A 646 -9.59 20.81 8.21
CA PRO A 646 -8.67 21.42 9.15
C PRO A 646 -8.07 20.38 10.11
N PHE A 647 -6.77 20.48 10.37
CA PHE A 647 -5.96 19.56 11.17
C PHE A 647 -6.67 19.09 12.47
N GLU A 648 -7.23 20.01 13.24
CA GLU A 648 -7.86 19.74 14.54
C GLU A 648 -9.06 18.81 14.44
N GLN A 649 -9.80 18.84 13.34
CA GLN A 649 -10.98 18.02 13.17
C GLN A 649 -10.62 16.52 13.20
N TYR A 650 -9.44 16.15 12.70
CA TYR A 650 -8.99 14.77 12.70
C TYR A 650 -8.55 14.29 14.09
N HIS A 651 -8.10 15.18 14.98
CA HIS A 651 -7.84 14.87 16.38
C HIS A 651 -9.14 14.62 17.16
N GLN A 652 -10.26 15.20 16.74
CA GLN A 652 -11.57 15.01 17.36
C GLN A 652 -12.36 13.82 16.76
N ALA A 653 -12.26 13.62 15.45
CA ALA A 653 -13.00 12.60 14.72
C ALA A 653 -12.35 11.21 14.79
N ARG A 654 -13.13 10.15 14.51
CA ARG A 654 -12.62 8.81 14.13
C ARG A 654 -12.28 8.78 12.63
N GLY A 655 -11.62 9.85 12.20
CA GLY A 655 -11.29 10.16 10.82
C GLY A 655 -12.46 10.59 9.95
N LEU A 656 -12.13 11.30 8.87
CA LEU A 656 -13.07 11.83 7.87
C LEU A 656 -12.60 11.44 6.46
N ARG A 657 -13.53 11.18 5.55
CA ARG A 657 -13.27 10.81 4.15
C ARG A 657 -13.20 12.04 3.26
N TRP A 658 -12.10 12.20 2.55
CA TRP A 658 -11.96 13.30 1.60
C TRP A 658 -12.74 13.04 0.29
N PRO A 659 -13.13 14.09 -0.47
CA PRO A 659 -13.01 15.50 -0.10
C PRO A 659 -13.92 15.88 1.08
N VAL A 660 -13.36 16.65 2.03
CA VAL A 660 -14.09 17.23 3.16
C VAL A 660 -14.35 18.71 2.86
N VAL A 661 -15.57 19.04 2.45
CA VAL A 661 -15.97 20.40 2.06
C VAL A 661 -17.00 20.91 3.06
N ASP A 662 -16.83 22.14 3.55
CA ASP A 662 -17.69 22.75 4.58
C ASP A 662 -17.89 21.87 5.83
N GLY A 663 -16.86 21.08 6.19
CA GLY A 663 -16.88 20.16 7.32
C GLY A 663 -17.65 18.86 7.08
N GLN A 664 -18.12 18.59 5.86
CA GLN A 664 -18.81 17.35 5.49
C GLN A 664 -17.89 16.43 4.69
N GLU A 665 -17.77 15.17 5.12
CA GLU A 665 -17.04 14.14 4.38
C GLU A 665 -17.82 13.64 3.15
N THR A 666 -17.10 13.19 2.12
CA THR A 666 -17.72 12.68 0.88
C THR A 666 -17.74 11.15 0.84
N LEU A 667 -18.94 10.58 0.77
CA LEU A 667 -19.16 9.13 0.70
C LEU A 667 -18.90 8.58 -0.71
N TYR A 668 -19.54 9.18 -1.70
CA TYR A 668 -19.55 8.76 -3.09
C TYR A 668 -19.05 9.89 -3.98
N ARG A 669 -17.84 9.73 -4.53
CA ARG A 669 -17.29 10.69 -5.48
C ARG A 669 -17.94 10.55 -6.86
N PHE A 670 -17.91 11.63 -7.62
CA PHE A 670 -18.47 11.76 -8.97
C PHE A 670 -19.99 11.70 -9.07
N ARG A 671 -20.73 11.56 -7.96
CA ARG A 671 -22.19 11.46 -7.98
C ARG A 671 -22.86 12.74 -7.46
N GLU A 672 -23.81 13.24 -8.23
CA GLU A 672 -24.64 14.37 -7.82
C GLU A 672 -25.33 14.08 -6.48
N GLY A 673 -25.38 15.08 -5.59
CA GLY A 673 -25.97 14.98 -4.26
C GLY A 673 -25.07 14.33 -3.20
N TYR A 674 -23.98 13.65 -3.59
CA TYR A 674 -22.97 13.13 -2.67
C TYR A 674 -21.65 13.87 -2.74
N ASP A 675 -21.24 14.25 -3.95
CA ASP A 675 -19.96 14.90 -4.21
C ASP A 675 -20.19 16.39 -4.52
N PRO A 676 -19.61 17.31 -3.71
CA PRO A 676 -19.77 18.76 -3.92
C PRO A 676 -19.11 19.28 -5.21
N TYR A 677 -18.25 18.49 -5.87
CA TYR A 677 -17.62 18.86 -7.15
C TYR A 677 -18.49 18.54 -8.37
N VAL A 678 -19.62 17.86 -8.19
CA VAL A 678 -20.49 17.44 -9.30
C VAL A 678 -21.56 18.50 -9.54
N PRO A 679 -21.63 19.09 -10.77
CA PRO A 679 -22.65 20.09 -11.08
C PRO A 679 -24.08 19.54 -10.99
N GLU A 680 -25.02 20.38 -10.54
CA GLU A 680 -26.44 20.05 -10.50
C GLU A 680 -26.96 19.70 -11.92
N GLY A 681 -27.75 18.62 -12.00
CA GLY A 681 -28.32 18.09 -13.24
C GLY A 681 -27.36 17.27 -14.11
N SER A 682 -26.13 17.01 -13.64
CA SER A 682 -25.18 16.16 -14.37
C SER A 682 -25.31 14.68 -14.04
N GLU A 683 -26.01 14.29 -12.96
CA GLU A 683 -26.12 12.94 -12.40
C GLU A 683 -24.77 12.35 -11.95
N VAL A 684 -23.82 12.22 -12.87
CA VAL A 684 -22.43 11.79 -12.66
C VAL A 684 -21.48 12.68 -13.45
N SER A 685 -20.40 13.13 -12.81
CA SER A 685 -19.32 13.86 -13.48
C SER A 685 -17.96 13.33 -13.02
N PHE A 686 -17.22 12.72 -13.94
CA PHE A 686 -15.85 12.26 -13.72
C PHE A 686 -14.87 13.41 -13.95
N TYR A 687 -14.93 14.41 -13.08
CA TYR A 687 -14.23 15.70 -13.20
C TYR A 687 -12.69 15.62 -13.16
N GLY A 688 -12.10 14.44 -12.98
CA GLY A 688 -10.67 14.22 -13.24
C GLY A 688 -10.33 14.35 -14.73
N TYR A 689 -11.33 14.26 -15.61
CA TYR A 689 -11.22 14.68 -17.01
C TYR A 689 -12.00 15.97 -17.29
N PRO A 690 -11.48 16.88 -18.14
CA PRO A 690 -12.15 18.13 -18.46
C PRO A 690 -13.54 17.99 -19.09
N ASP A 691 -13.82 16.87 -19.77
CA ASP A 691 -15.12 16.58 -20.37
C ASP A 691 -16.09 15.86 -19.42
N GLY A 692 -15.67 15.56 -18.19
CA GLY A 692 -16.47 14.88 -17.18
C GLY A 692 -16.76 13.41 -17.48
N LYS A 693 -16.07 12.79 -18.45
CA LYS A 693 -16.33 11.40 -18.88
C LYS A 693 -15.22 10.44 -18.47
N ALA A 694 -15.60 9.29 -17.91
CA ALA A 694 -14.69 8.18 -17.67
C ALA A 694 -14.29 7.51 -18.99
N LYS A 695 -13.26 6.66 -18.95
CA LYS A 695 -12.79 5.91 -20.11
C LYS A 695 -12.97 4.41 -19.92
N ILE A 696 -13.72 3.79 -20.83
CA ILE A 696 -13.56 2.37 -21.13
C ILE A 696 -12.24 2.19 -21.88
N ILE A 697 -11.47 1.19 -21.49
CA ILE A 697 -10.15 0.91 -22.06
C ILE A 697 -10.10 -0.56 -22.45
N PHE A 698 -10.18 -0.87 -23.75
CA PHE A 698 -9.87 -2.21 -24.24
C PHE A 698 -8.39 -2.54 -24.00
N ALA A 699 -8.16 -3.73 -23.45
CA ALA A 699 -6.84 -4.32 -23.30
C ALA A 699 -6.96 -5.85 -23.44
N PRO A 700 -6.10 -6.50 -24.24
CA PRO A 700 -6.20 -7.94 -24.44
C PRO A 700 -5.59 -8.75 -23.29
N TYR A 701 -5.81 -10.06 -23.31
CA TYR A 701 -4.94 -11.00 -22.60
C TYR A 701 -3.53 -10.97 -23.20
N GLU A 702 -2.52 -10.81 -22.36
CA GLU A 702 -1.13 -11.06 -22.69
C GLU A 702 -0.49 -11.94 -21.61
N ALA A 703 0.30 -12.91 -22.07
CA ALA A 703 0.89 -13.93 -21.23
C ALA A 703 1.80 -13.35 -20.13
N PRO A 704 2.01 -14.07 -19.02
CA PRO A 704 3.02 -13.70 -18.03
C PRO A 704 4.45 -13.83 -18.60
N PRO A 705 5.43 -13.09 -18.05
CA PRO A 705 6.81 -13.09 -18.53
C PRO A 705 7.52 -14.44 -18.33
N GLU A 706 7.08 -15.21 -17.35
CA GLU A 706 7.68 -16.50 -17.00
C GLU A 706 6.56 -17.45 -16.58
N ALA A 707 6.28 -18.46 -17.41
CA ALA A 707 5.35 -19.54 -17.14
C ALA A 707 6.10 -20.86 -16.89
N PRO A 708 5.46 -21.85 -16.24
CA PRO A 708 6.05 -23.17 -16.06
C PRO A 708 6.45 -23.81 -17.39
N ASP A 709 7.58 -24.50 -17.37
CA ASP A 709 8.12 -25.26 -18.50
C ASP A 709 8.59 -26.65 -18.02
N GLU A 710 9.36 -27.37 -18.85
CA GLU A 710 9.83 -28.72 -18.52
C GLU A 710 10.79 -28.76 -17.32
N GLU A 711 11.54 -27.68 -17.04
CA GLU A 711 12.52 -27.63 -15.95
C GLU A 711 11.90 -27.06 -14.66
N TYR A 712 11.13 -25.98 -14.79
CA TYR A 712 10.43 -25.30 -13.70
C TYR A 712 8.93 -25.52 -13.86
N ASP A 713 8.48 -26.71 -13.47
CA ASP A 713 7.17 -27.28 -13.82
C ASP A 713 5.99 -26.83 -12.94
N LEU A 714 6.20 -25.90 -12.01
CA LEU A 714 5.19 -25.38 -11.10
C LEU A 714 5.11 -23.85 -11.14
N TRP A 715 3.89 -23.32 -11.08
CA TRP A 715 3.67 -21.90 -10.76
C TRP A 715 4.06 -21.62 -9.31
N LEU A 716 4.81 -20.55 -9.09
CA LEU A 716 5.04 -19.96 -7.78
C LEU A 716 4.18 -18.71 -7.59
N SER A 717 3.28 -18.76 -6.61
CA SER A 717 2.59 -17.57 -6.09
C SER A 717 3.06 -17.24 -4.68
N THR A 718 3.16 -15.95 -4.37
CA THR A 718 3.56 -15.49 -3.04
C THR A 718 2.55 -14.56 -2.40
N GLY A 719 2.53 -14.49 -1.07
CA GLY A 719 1.58 -13.64 -0.38
C GLY A 719 1.73 -13.62 1.13
N ARG A 720 0.61 -13.39 1.81
CA ARG A 720 0.56 -13.17 3.25
C ARG A 720 -0.30 -14.25 3.91
N VAL A 721 -0.27 -14.28 5.23
CA VAL A 721 -1.15 -15.07 6.10
C VAL A 721 -1.76 -14.14 7.15
N LEU A 722 -2.90 -14.53 7.73
CA LEU A 722 -3.63 -13.69 8.69
C LEU A 722 -2.77 -13.13 9.82
N GLU A 723 -1.90 -13.95 10.40
CA GLU A 723 -1.20 -13.68 11.65
C GLU A 723 -0.02 -12.72 11.49
N HIS A 724 0.56 -12.64 10.29
CA HIS A 724 1.81 -11.93 10.07
C HIS A 724 1.66 -10.72 9.16
N TRP A 725 2.26 -9.61 9.59
CA TRP A 725 2.36 -8.40 8.79
C TRP A 725 3.66 -8.41 8.01
N HIS A 726 3.54 -8.42 6.70
CA HIS A 726 4.64 -8.17 5.78
C HIS A 726 5.83 -9.11 6.07
N SER A 727 7.00 -8.55 6.38
CA SER A 727 8.26 -9.26 6.66
C SER A 727 8.29 -9.97 8.00
N GLY A 728 7.20 -9.91 8.77
CA GLY A 728 7.16 -10.49 10.10
C GLY A 728 7.87 -9.69 11.18
N SER A 729 8.68 -8.66 10.86
CA SER A 729 9.57 -8.00 11.84
C SER A 729 8.86 -7.49 13.10
N MET A 730 7.61 -7.01 12.99
CA MET A 730 6.78 -6.71 14.17
C MET A 730 6.06 -7.96 14.71
N THR A 731 5.29 -8.64 13.86
CA THR A 731 4.35 -9.69 14.31
C THR A 731 5.01 -10.98 14.76
N ARG A 732 6.18 -11.35 14.24
CA ARG A 732 6.95 -12.52 14.70
C ARG A 732 7.63 -12.29 16.04
N ARG A 733 7.77 -11.02 16.46
CA ARG A 733 8.22 -10.64 17.81
C ARG A 733 7.07 -10.65 18.82
N VAL A 734 5.84 -10.86 18.37
CA VAL A 734 4.68 -11.11 19.24
C VAL A 734 4.58 -12.62 19.50
N PRO A 735 4.73 -13.10 20.74
CA PRO A 735 4.81 -14.54 21.03
C PRO A 735 3.62 -15.34 20.54
N GLU A 736 2.39 -14.82 20.68
CA GLU A 736 1.18 -15.51 20.25
C GLU A 736 1.07 -15.63 18.74
N LEU A 737 1.40 -14.56 18.00
CA LEU A 737 1.35 -14.57 16.53
C LEU A 737 2.44 -15.49 15.96
N HIS A 738 3.66 -15.42 16.50
CA HIS A 738 4.73 -16.33 16.12
C HIS A 738 4.35 -17.80 16.38
N ARG A 739 3.79 -18.12 17.55
CA ARG A 739 3.36 -19.50 17.84
C ARG A 739 2.23 -19.97 16.93
N ALA A 740 1.36 -19.07 16.48
CA ALA A 740 0.25 -19.40 15.60
C ALA A 740 0.73 -19.76 14.18
N PHE A 741 1.80 -19.15 13.68
CA PHE A 741 2.41 -19.49 12.39
C PHE A 741 3.95 -19.29 12.43
N PRO A 742 4.72 -20.26 12.98
CA PRO A 742 6.12 -20.02 13.37
C PRO A 742 7.12 -19.87 12.22
N ALA A 743 6.84 -20.47 11.07
CA ALA A 743 7.73 -20.47 9.91
C ALA A 743 6.92 -20.50 8.62
N ALA A 744 7.46 -19.96 7.53
CA ALA A 744 6.86 -20.14 6.22
C ALA A 744 6.88 -21.63 5.81
N VAL A 745 5.92 -22.01 4.96
CA VAL A 745 5.76 -23.35 4.40
C VAL A 745 5.39 -23.24 2.93
N VAL A 746 5.70 -24.27 2.16
CA VAL A 746 5.26 -24.40 0.76
C VAL A 746 3.93 -25.14 0.74
N PHE A 747 2.85 -24.41 0.50
CA PHE A 747 1.54 -25.01 0.26
C PHE A 747 1.54 -25.63 -1.14
N MET A 748 1.18 -26.92 -1.24
CA MET A 748 1.21 -27.69 -2.49
C MET A 748 0.03 -28.65 -2.54
N HIS A 749 -0.47 -28.93 -3.75
CA HIS A 749 -1.48 -29.96 -3.97
C HIS A 749 -0.99 -31.36 -3.52
N PRO A 750 -1.80 -32.18 -2.84
CA PRO A 750 -1.39 -33.50 -2.38
C PRO A 750 -0.85 -34.42 -3.48
N GLU A 751 -1.46 -34.40 -4.67
CA GLU A 751 -1.01 -35.23 -5.80
C GLU A 751 0.29 -34.74 -6.43
N ASP A 752 0.60 -33.43 -6.40
CA ASP A 752 1.91 -32.94 -6.85
C ASP A 752 3.02 -33.40 -5.91
N ALA A 753 2.72 -33.43 -4.61
CA ALA A 753 3.62 -33.97 -3.61
C ALA A 753 3.83 -35.48 -3.78
N GLU A 754 2.75 -36.24 -4.02
CA GLU A 754 2.81 -37.68 -4.25
C GLU A 754 3.61 -38.03 -5.50
N ALA A 755 3.36 -37.34 -6.62
CA ALA A 755 4.10 -37.51 -7.87
C ALA A 755 5.61 -37.25 -7.72
N ARG A 756 5.99 -36.40 -6.74
CA ARG A 756 7.38 -36.08 -6.39
C ARG A 756 7.94 -36.91 -5.23
N GLY A 757 7.18 -37.88 -4.70
CA GLY A 757 7.59 -38.71 -3.57
C GLY A 757 7.78 -37.93 -2.25
N LEU A 758 7.12 -36.78 -2.12
CA LEU A 758 7.21 -35.88 -0.98
C LEU A 758 6.07 -36.11 0.01
N ARG A 759 6.31 -35.83 1.29
CA ARG A 759 5.29 -35.91 2.34
C ARG A 759 5.17 -34.60 3.11
N ARG A 760 3.98 -34.33 3.63
CA ARG A 760 3.74 -33.17 4.50
C ARG A 760 4.77 -33.09 5.64
N GLY A 761 5.32 -31.92 5.87
CA GLY A 761 6.30 -31.61 6.91
C GLY A 761 7.74 -31.96 6.56
N GLN A 762 7.95 -32.66 5.44
CA GLN A 762 9.27 -32.92 4.89
C GLN A 762 9.94 -31.61 4.50
N GLU A 763 11.25 -31.53 4.74
CA GLU A 763 12.08 -30.45 4.24
C GLU A 763 12.32 -30.64 2.74
N ILE A 764 12.13 -29.58 1.99
CA ILE A 764 12.19 -29.55 0.53
C ILE A 764 13.07 -28.39 0.08
N SER A 765 13.64 -28.51 -1.11
CA SER A 765 14.22 -27.37 -1.83
C SER A 765 13.19 -26.84 -2.81
N ILE A 766 13.00 -25.53 -2.84
CA ILE A 766 12.25 -24.83 -3.87
C ILE A 766 13.20 -23.88 -4.58
N SER A 767 13.23 -23.93 -5.91
CA SER A 767 14.14 -23.14 -6.72
C SER A 767 13.47 -22.56 -7.95
N THR A 768 14.04 -21.46 -8.44
CA THR A 768 13.73 -20.84 -9.73
C THR A 768 15.03 -20.54 -10.45
N ARG A 769 14.96 -19.95 -11.65
CA ARG A 769 16.15 -19.51 -12.41
C ARG A 769 17.06 -18.54 -11.65
N ARG A 770 16.57 -17.91 -10.57
CA ARG A 770 17.27 -16.85 -9.80
C ARG A 770 17.86 -17.32 -8.47
N GLY A 771 17.52 -18.53 -8.02
CA GLY A 771 18.04 -19.07 -6.77
C GLY A 771 17.24 -20.22 -6.19
N GLU A 772 17.57 -20.56 -4.96
CA GLU A 772 16.97 -21.65 -4.20
C GLU A 772 16.80 -21.28 -2.73
N MET A 773 15.86 -21.95 -2.06
CA MET A 773 15.75 -21.91 -0.60
C MET A 773 15.17 -23.22 -0.06
N LEU A 774 15.46 -23.50 1.21
CA LEU A 774 14.87 -24.60 1.94
C LEU A 774 13.57 -24.17 2.62
N SER A 775 12.58 -25.05 2.64
CA SER A 775 11.33 -24.86 3.36
C SER A 775 10.71 -26.21 3.73
N ARG A 776 9.49 -26.21 4.27
CA ARG A 776 8.73 -27.42 4.58
C ARG A 776 7.44 -27.48 3.80
N LEU A 777 7.09 -28.69 3.36
CA LEU A 777 5.89 -28.95 2.58
C LEU A 777 4.62 -28.96 3.44
N GLU A 778 3.55 -28.30 3.00
CA GLU A 778 2.21 -28.33 3.61
C GLU A 778 1.15 -28.70 2.55
N THR A 779 0.43 -29.80 2.76
CA THR A 779 -0.57 -30.32 1.80
C THR A 779 -2.00 -30.33 2.35
N ARG A 780 -2.22 -29.92 3.61
CA ARG A 780 -3.54 -29.86 4.26
C ARG A 780 -3.77 -28.53 5.00
N GLY A 781 -3.08 -27.49 4.55
CA GLY A 781 -3.13 -26.17 5.15
C GLY A 781 -4.36 -25.36 4.72
N ARG A 782 -4.39 -24.09 5.14
CA ARG A 782 -5.49 -23.15 4.84
C ARG A 782 -5.53 -22.67 3.38
N ASN A 783 -4.41 -22.76 2.68
CA ASN A 783 -4.33 -22.51 1.25
C ASN A 783 -4.22 -23.86 0.53
N LYS A 784 -5.06 -24.09 -0.47
CA LYS A 784 -5.09 -25.32 -1.26
C LYS A 784 -4.90 -24.96 -2.74
N PRO A 785 -3.65 -24.93 -3.22
CA PRO A 785 -3.35 -24.76 -4.62
C PRO A 785 -3.96 -25.86 -5.50
N PRO A 786 -4.34 -25.56 -6.76
CA PRO A 786 -4.58 -26.59 -7.76
C PRO A 786 -3.26 -27.33 -8.09
N LYS A 787 -3.36 -28.45 -8.81
CA LYS A 787 -2.18 -29.10 -9.39
C LYS A 787 -1.40 -28.12 -10.26
N GLY A 788 -0.08 -28.18 -10.21
CA GLY A 788 0.79 -27.31 -11.00
C GLY A 788 1.08 -25.95 -10.36
N LEU A 789 0.63 -25.69 -9.13
CA LEU A 789 0.85 -24.41 -8.43
C LEU A 789 1.26 -24.63 -6.97
N VAL A 790 2.19 -23.80 -6.49
CA VAL A 790 2.55 -23.69 -5.07
C VAL A 790 2.36 -22.26 -4.57
N PHE A 791 2.01 -22.15 -3.29
CA PHE A 791 1.92 -20.87 -2.60
C PHE A 791 2.89 -20.80 -1.44
N VAL A 792 3.64 -19.69 -1.32
CA VAL A 792 4.59 -19.46 -0.23
C VAL A 792 4.40 -18.07 0.38
N PRO A 793 4.17 -17.95 1.70
CA PRO A 793 4.08 -16.66 2.36
C PRO A 793 5.47 -16.08 2.65
N TRP A 794 5.62 -14.75 2.58
CA TRP A 794 6.96 -14.10 2.62
C TRP A 794 7.37 -13.52 3.99
N PHE A 795 6.60 -13.81 5.05
CA PHE A 795 6.83 -13.21 6.36
C PHE A 795 8.07 -13.72 7.10
N ASP A 796 8.68 -14.80 6.62
CA ASP A 796 9.74 -15.47 7.35
C ASP A 796 11.13 -15.00 6.91
N GLU A 797 11.82 -14.19 7.72
CA GLU A 797 13.22 -13.80 7.47
C GLU A 797 14.22 -14.96 7.35
N GLY A 798 13.87 -16.16 7.85
CA GLY A 798 14.67 -17.38 7.66
C GLY A 798 14.43 -18.07 6.31
N GLN A 799 13.36 -17.72 5.58
CA GLN A 799 12.98 -18.29 4.29
C GLN A 799 12.66 -17.17 3.30
N LEU A 800 13.71 -16.54 2.76
CA LEU A 800 13.63 -15.37 1.90
C LEU A 800 13.11 -15.71 0.49
N ILE A 801 11.80 -15.95 0.35
CA ILE A 801 11.15 -16.34 -0.91
C ILE A 801 11.41 -15.38 -2.07
N ASN A 802 11.66 -14.09 -1.80
CA ASN A 802 11.96 -13.13 -2.85
C ASN A 802 13.36 -13.29 -3.49
N LYS A 803 14.18 -14.23 -3.01
CA LYS A 803 15.31 -14.78 -3.77
C LYS A 803 14.85 -15.48 -5.05
N LEU A 804 13.61 -15.97 -5.07
CA LEU A 804 13.06 -16.80 -6.14
C LEU A 804 12.20 -16.01 -7.14
N THR A 805 11.59 -14.92 -6.71
CA THR A 805 10.66 -14.12 -7.51
C THR A 805 11.38 -13.29 -8.58
N LEU A 806 10.75 -13.13 -9.73
CA LEU A 806 11.24 -12.27 -10.83
C LEU A 806 10.84 -10.81 -10.60
N ASP A 807 11.74 -9.86 -10.85
CA ASP A 807 11.48 -8.42 -10.73
C ASP A 807 10.80 -7.80 -11.99
N ALA A 808 10.09 -8.63 -12.76
CA ALA A 808 9.24 -8.17 -13.85
C ALA A 808 8.07 -7.34 -13.29
N THR A 809 7.68 -6.31 -14.03
CA THR A 809 6.67 -5.33 -13.58
C THR A 809 5.59 -5.15 -14.61
N CYS A 810 4.47 -4.54 -14.21
CA CYS A 810 3.63 -3.85 -15.18
C CYS A 810 4.44 -2.70 -15.80
N PRO A 811 4.65 -2.65 -17.13
CA PRO A 811 5.46 -1.62 -17.78
C PRO A 811 4.95 -0.19 -17.53
N LEU A 812 3.66 -0.03 -17.23
CA LEU A 812 3.07 1.29 -16.98
C LEU A 812 3.28 1.75 -15.54
N SER A 813 2.90 0.90 -14.58
CA SER A 813 2.93 1.24 -13.16
C SER A 813 4.26 0.93 -12.48
N LYS A 814 5.15 0.19 -13.15
CA LYS A 814 6.43 -0.29 -12.62
C LYS A 814 6.27 -1.12 -11.33
N GLN A 815 5.08 -1.69 -11.11
CA GLN A 815 4.77 -2.57 -9.98
C GLN A 815 5.14 -4.02 -10.31
N THR A 816 5.95 -4.63 -9.45
CA THR A 816 6.39 -6.02 -9.61
C THR A 816 5.24 -7.04 -9.51
N ASP A 817 5.31 -8.07 -10.35
CA ASP A 817 4.46 -9.25 -10.27
C ASP A 817 5.08 -10.31 -9.34
N PHE A 818 4.59 -10.35 -8.10
CA PHE A 818 4.99 -11.36 -7.11
C PHE A 818 4.08 -12.59 -7.12
N LYS A 819 3.07 -12.63 -8.00
CA LYS A 819 1.99 -13.62 -7.97
C LYS A 819 2.22 -14.79 -8.90
N LYS A 820 3.16 -14.66 -9.82
CA LYS A 820 3.47 -15.71 -10.78
C LYS A 820 4.91 -15.63 -11.27
N CYS A 821 5.59 -16.75 -11.16
CA CYS A 821 6.82 -17.09 -11.89
C CYS A 821 6.92 -18.63 -11.89
N ALA A 822 7.90 -19.19 -12.59
CA ALA A 822 8.08 -20.64 -12.67
C ALA A 822 9.06 -21.11 -11.58
N CYS A 823 8.74 -22.23 -10.94
CA CYS A 823 9.58 -22.87 -9.94
C CYS A 823 9.59 -24.40 -10.12
N LYS A 824 10.53 -25.05 -9.44
CA LYS A 824 10.52 -26.50 -9.21
C LYS A 824 10.67 -26.79 -7.72
N VAL A 825 10.15 -27.93 -7.29
CA VAL A 825 10.24 -28.40 -5.90
C VAL A 825 10.84 -29.80 -5.87
N GLU A 826 11.90 -29.96 -5.11
CA GLU A 826 12.71 -31.17 -5.04
C GLU A 826 12.91 -31.62 -3.58
N ARG A 827 13.24 -32.90 -3.43
CA ARG A 827 13.67 -33.46 -2.14
C ARG A 827 15.10 -32.97 -1.84
N VAL A 828 15.32 -32.53 -0.60
CA VAL A 828 16.67 -32.28 -0.04
C VAL A 828 17.43 -33.57 0.14
#